data_AF-A0A8H3B0J6-F1
#
_entry.id   AF-A0A8H3B0J6-F1
#
_cell.length_a   1.000
_cell.length_b   1.000
_cell.length_c   1.000
_cell.angle_alpha   90.00
_cell.angle_beta   90.00
_cell.angle_gamma   90.00
#
_symmetry.space_group_name_H-M   'P 1'
#
loop_
_entity.id
_entity.type
_entity.pdbx_description
1 polymer ?
#
loop_
_entity_poly.entity_id
_entity_poly.type
_entity_poly.pdbx_seq_one_letter_code
_entity_poly.pdbx_strand_id
1 'polypeptide(L)'
;MARRLIWSPTIAILFITNLITIAILISNEVARNAIVDQLSAATLLESQKAEHRFKEDPYFPNPPAPNYVTRTRVFHKVKTSSATITATETATVTATVMATQTVTVTKAVADGLPGFCDECGPEDHICKKYGQHNLERSRAYEGPNTRLRRVLQKAADGHPINIGILGGSVTAGHGVLHPEYWTDIFFNWWNTTFPHEKNVFVNGAVPATTTEYYSVCALEHIDKEVDLVIIEMAINDQRVEVFAQSYEWLVRMLMDLPNKPAVVSAQVIALAFDTITMGGDLHTGVNEYYDIPTVSLRNVVLYHVLENAHLDRDMFHRLPPFQEDSQEDLRHMNRVGHKMLAELLIAYMQRQICAQSRLKANPSVLEYQSPGNTIPGPEELGVMPRLRMFRKYVRDEREHSVKTSCFSTRSKKHPLKPIRQEGWSEWAWKEKSYLIAKEPGARATFVIDVGPMGLIKITYLKSKTFGLGNVKCWVDNNESSARVIEGWWNEDGLNMSRDAEVAGGVPAGSHEVTCEVLQETRDPGGGHEFRLISLTRCFLTHSLPTSLSSVALSSMLRSPRISFVITSLTALYAAIITLFFLGGWVQDGWFNRLFLPIRDTNISSFPSQEQHPVSIKPGCIPVTVTATKTITSFQTVTPSFPGPAYCDECGKEDLMCKEYGQHNLQRSRGFEGTNSRLKRVLRKAASGEPINIGVIGGSVTHGHAVVHPELWTDIFFEWWNQTYPHEKNVFVNGAVPATGTEYFSVCALEHIDENVDLVIIEMAINDLRNEAAAMTYEWLLRFLLQLPNKPAIISAHVFSIHFEYLATGGDYHLPVSQYYDIPVVNLRHVLLNNVLEHENLVHEIFHAKDPYPAEAPDDTRHMNRVGHKMMADLLIAYTQRVVCQMASEDARPIEPFSSDNGLLPTLDTMEQVPRLRLFQHYEPDTRVQQVRSTCMSTRAKNSPFKPSSAIGWFEWAWKEKKYFLAREPGAIVTFDIHVGPMGVVKLEYLRSKTFGLGFIRCWIGEDNGGGVEIDGYWEEDLNIARSSDIVYGHTSGPAKVTCKLLDKTNDPLGRHEFRIIALTSY
;
A
#
# COMPACT_ATOMS: atom_id res chain seq x y z
N MET A 1 1.46 -21.38 29.99
CA MET A 1 1.11 -22.17 31.19
C MET A 1 1.75 -23.56 31.05
N ALA A 2 2.76 -23.92 31.86
CA ALA A 2 3.55 -25.14 31.62
C ALA A 2 3.96 -25.88 32.91
N ARG A 3 3.02 -26.07 33.85
CA ARG A 3 3.20 -26.87 35.09
C ARG A 3 1.82 -27.20 35.71
N ARG A 4 1.25 -28.37 35.35
CA ARG A 4 0.17 -29.16 36.03
C ARG A 4 -0.63 -29.96 34.97
N LEU A 5 -0.13 -31.13 34.55
CA LEU A 5 -0.92 -32.19 33.90
C LEU A 5 -0.11 -33.51 33.79
N ILE A 6 0.14 -34.13 34.94
CA ILE A 6 0.60 -35.52 35.11
C ILE A 6 -0.23 -36.10 36.28
N TRP A 7 -0.24 -37.42 36.47
CA TRP A 7 -1.00 -38.20 37.47
C TRP A 7 -2.38 -38.74 37.01
N SER A 8 -2.38 -39.47 35.89
CA SER A 8 -3.28 -40.61 35.69
C SER A 8 -2.57 -41.71 34.90
N PRO A 9 -2.22 -42.87 35.50
CA PRO A 9 -1.53 -43.96 34.80
C PRO A 9 -2.34 -44.53 33.63
N THR A 10 -3.67 -44.57 33.78
CA THR A 10 -4.60 -45.15 32.80
C THR A 10 -4.58 -44.41 31.46
N ILE A 11 -4.40 -43.08 31.49
CA ILE A 11 -4.34 -42.25 30.27
C ILE A 11 -3.06 -42.53 29.48
N ALA A 12 -1.92 -42.73 30.16
CA ALA A 12 -0.66 -43.06 29.49
C ALA A 12 -0.73 -44.40 28.73
N ILE A 13 -1.38 -45.41 29.31
CA ILE A 13 -1.56 -46.74 28.69
C ILE A 13 -2.47 -46.63 27.44
N LEU A 14 -3.57 -45.87 27.53
CA LEU A 14 -4.47 -45.61 26.39
C LEU A 14 -3.78 -44.83 25.25
N PHE A 15 -2.90 -43.88 25.58
CA PHE A 15 -2.15 -43.12 24.58
C PHE A 15 -1.12 -43.99 23.86
N ILE A 16 -0.39 -44.83 24.60
CA ILE A 16 0.61 -45.76 24.03
C ILE A 16 -0.07 -46.84 23.17
N THR A 17 -1.20 -47.40 23.58
CA THR A 17 -1.93 -48.41 22.78
C THR A 17 -2.52 -47.83 21.49
N ASN A 18 -2.99 -46.57 21.50
CA ASN A 18 -3.40 -45.89 20.27
C ASN A 18 -2.21 -45.65 19.32
N LEU A 19 -1.06 -45.16 19.83
CA LEU A 19 0.14 -44.97 19.02
C LEU A 19 0.65 -46.28 18.38
N ILE A 20 0.62 -47.39 19.12
CA ILE A 20 0.98 -48.72 18.59
C ILE A 20 -0.02 -49.17 17.51
N THR A 21 -1.33 -48.94 17.73
CA THR A 21 -2.37 -49.30 16.75
C THR A 21 -2.23 -48.49 15.46
N ILE A 22 -1.93 -47.19 15.56
CA ILE A 22 -1.68 -46.30 14.42
C ILE A 22 -0.39 -46.72 13.67
N ALA A 23 0.68 -47.06 14.38
CA ALA A 23 1.92 -47.56 13.77
C ALA A 23 1.72 -48.87 13.00
N ILE A 24 0.88 -49.79 13.51
CA ILE A 24 0.53 -51.06 12.84
C ILE A 24 -0.37 -50.82 11.61
N LEU A 25 -1.27 -49.83 11.66
CA LEU A 25 -2.11 -49.47 10.51
C LEU A 25 -1.31 -48.78 9.37
N ILE A 26 -0.30 -47.99 9.71
CA ILE A 26 0.54 -47.27 8.72
C ILE A 26 1.56 -48.19 8.04
N SER A 27 1.92 -49.33 8.65
CA SER A 27 3.00 -50.22 8.16
C SER A 27 2.54 -51.39 7.28
N ASN A 28 1.28 -51.46 6.87
CA ASN A 28 0.77 -52.56 6.04
C ASN A 28 1.07 -52.37 4.54
N GLU A 29 2.32 -52.62 4.15
CA GLU A 29 2.85 -52.43 2.80
C GLU A 29 2.21 -53.33 1.72
N VAL A 30 1.52 -54.42 2.12
CA VAL A 30 0.89 -55.40 1.22
C VAL A 30 -0.25 -54.80 0.39
N ALA A 31 -0.97 -53.80 0.93
CA ALA A 31 -2.11 -53.19 0.25
C ALA A 31 -1.72 -52.26 -0.91
N ARG A 32 -0.49 -51.69 -0.92
CA ARG A 32 -0.08 -50.70 -1.93
C ARG A 32 0.33 -51.36 -3.26
N ASN A 33 0.97 -52.53 -3.19
CA ASN A 33 1.55 -53.17 -4.37
C ASN A 33 0.48 -53.86 -5.24
N ALA A 34 -0.64 -54.30 -4.67
CA ALA A 34 -1.74 -54.96 -5.39
C ALA A 34 -2.50 -54.07 -6.40
N ILE A 35 -2.32 -52.75 -6.35
CA ILE A 35 -2.99 -51.78 -7.24
C ILE A 35 -2.09 -51.37 -8.42
N VAL A 36 -0.76 -51.38 -8.25
CA VAL A 36 0.20 -50.98 -9.29
C VAL A 36 0.24 -52.00 -10.43
N ASP A 37 0.15 -53.30 -10.10
CA ASP A 37 0.22 -54.39 -11.08
C ASP A 37 -1.04 -54.54 -11.97
N GLN A 38 -2.11 -53.75 -11.75
CA GLN A 38 -3.27 -53.71 -12.65
C GLN A 38 -3.27 -52.53 -13.63
N LEU A 39 -2.39 -51.53 -13.46
CA LEU A 39 -2.34 -50.32 -14.32
C LEU A 39 -1.18 -50.33 -15.33
N SER A 40 -0.27 -51.30 -15.24
CA SER A 40 0.86 -51.47 -16.16
C SER A 40 0.51 -52.20 -17.48
N ALA A 41 -0.73 -52.68 -17.63
CA ALA A 41 -1.15 -53.58 -18.70
C ALA A 41 -1.81 -52.90 -19.93
N ALA A 42 -1.58 -51.60 -20.18
CA ALA A 42 -2.33 -50.86 -21.21
C ALA A 42 -1.61 -49.70 -21.94
N THR A 43 -0.33 -49.85 -22.36
CA THR A 43 0.21 -49.21 -23.59
C THR A 43 1.62 -49.70 -23.90
N LEU A 44 1.82 -50.50 -24.95
CA LEU A 44 3.16 -50.82 -25.46
C LEU A 44 3.13 -51.30 -26.93
N LEU A 45 3.19 -50.35 -27.86
CA LEU A 45 3.47 -50.45 -29.31
C LEU A 45 3.48 -49.00 -29.84
N GLU A 46 4.41 -48.52 -30.65
CA GLU A 46 5.58 -49.16 -31.27
C GLU A 46 6.75 -48.15 -31.36
N SER A 47 7.99 -48.65 -31.49
CA SER A 47 9.21 -47.83 -31.41
C SER A 47 9.76 -47.41 -32.77
N GLN A 48 10.53 -46.32 -32.83
CA GLN A 48 11.84 -46.39 -33.50
C GLN A 48 12.89 -45.43 -32.93
N LYS A 49 14.17 -45.69 -33.25
CA LYS A 49 15.35 -45.18 -32.54
C LYS A 49 16.00 -43.99 -33.25
N ALA A 50 16.63 -43.12 -32.48
CA ALA A 50 17.85 -42.43 -32.87
C ALA A 50 18.79 -42.32 -31.65
N GLU A 51 19.95 -42.98 -31.69
CA GLU A 51 21.04 -42.67 -30.75
C GLU A 51 21.74 -41.41 -31.21
N HIS A 52 21.87 -40.39 -30.36
CA HIS A 52 22.90 -39.37 -30.54
C HIS A 52 23.75 -39.25 -29.27
N ARG A 53 25.02 -39.63 -29.43
CA ARG A 53 26.06 -39.51 -28.40
C ARG A 53 26.47 -38.07 -28.27
N PHE A 54 26.77 -37.63 -27.04
CA PHE A 54 27.54 -36.41 -26.84
C PHE A 54 28.85 -36.48 -27.63
N LYS A 55 29.12 -35.42 -28.38
CA LYS A 55 30.46 -35.03 -28.83
C LYS A 55 30.66 -33.58 -28.44
N GLU A 56 31.88 -33.26 -28.04
CA GLU A 56 32.35 -31.89 -27.88
C GLU A 56 32.40 -31.24 -29.28
N ASP A 57 31.93 -29.99 -29.41
CA ASP A 57 32.06 -29.21 -30.64
C ASP A 57 33.14 -28.12 -30.46
N PRO A 58 34.31 -28.21 -31.12
CA PRO A 58 35.51 -27.49 -30.72
C PRO A 58 35.73 -26.15 -31.46
N TYR A 59 34.72 -25.28 -31.49
CA TYR A 59 34.84 -23.95 -32.12
C TYR A 59 34.26 -22.79 -31.28
N PHE A 60 35.11 -22.20 -30.43
CA PHE A 60 35.43 -20.75 -30.40
C PHE A 60 36.52 -20.49 -29.33
N PRO A 61 37.60 -19.74 -29.61
CA PRO A 61 38.71 -19.57 -28.67
C PRO A 61 38.42 -18.53 -27.57
N ASN A 62 38.99 -18.76 -26.38
CA ASN A 62 38.94 -17.82 -25.26
C ASN A 62 39.54 -16.44 -25.65
N PRO A 63 38.80 -15.32 -25.51
CA PRO A 63 39.40 -14.00 -25.59
C PRO A 63 40.27 -13.73 -24.34
N PRO A 64 41.45 -13.11 -24.48
CA PRO A 64 42.31 -12.79 -23.34
C PRO A 64 41.71 -11.66 -22.48
N ALA A 65 42.03 -11.66 -21.18
CA ALA A 65 41.54 -10.65 -20.25
C ALA A 65 42.08 -9.23 -20.59
N PRO A 66 41.24 -8.18 -20.50
CA PRO A 66 41.69 -6.81 -20.71
C PRO A 66 42.54 -6.31 -19.53
N ASN A 67 43.80 -5.98 -19.81
CA ASN A 67 44.69 -5.38 -18.82
C ASN A 67 44.28 -3.93 -18.49
N TYR A 68 44.46 -3.54 -17.23
CA TYR A 68 44.43 -2.14 -16.81
C TYR A 68 45.56 -1.35 -17.51
N VAL A 69 45.23 -0.23 -18.17
CA VAL A 69 46.21 0.71 -18.73
C VAL A 69 45.87 2.14 -18.33
N THR A 70 46.92 2.92 -18.03
CA THR A 70 46.85 4.21 -17.33
C THR A 70 46.45 5.38 -18.23
N ARG A 71 45.95 6.47 -17.61
CA ARG A 71 45.76 7.80 -18.21
C ARG A 71 46.91 8.20 -19.16
N THR A 72 46.56 8.70 -20.34
CA THR A 72 47.39 9.65 -21.11
C THR A 72 46.52 10.81 -21.58
N ARG A 73 46.98 12.06 -21.38
CA ARG A 73 46.31 13.26 -21.91
C ARG A 73 46.72 13.49 -23.36
N VAL A 74 45.76 13.76 -24.24
CA VAL A 74 46.02 14.35 -25.56
C VAL A 74 45.13 15.58 -25.72
N PHE A 75 45.76 16.77 -25.78
CA PHE A 75 45.09 17.97 -26.30
C PHE A 75 45.15 17.94 -27.83
N HIS A 76 44.05 18.24 -28.51
CA HIS A 76 44.06 18.66 -29.91
C HIS A 76 43.34 20.00 -30.06
N LYS A 77 43.90 20.86 -30.91
CA LYS A 77 43.62 22.29 -30.97
C LYS A 77 43.05 22.62 -32.35
N VAL A 78 41.74 22.81 -32.43
CA VAL A 78 41.08 23.10 -33.71
C VAL A 78 41.43 24.53 -34.15
N LYS A 79 41.88 24.67 -35.40
CA LYS A 79 42.08 25.95 -36.08
C LYS A 79 40.91 26.20 -37.03
N THR A 80 40.46 27.44 -37.13
CA THR A 80 39.55 27.91 -38.18
C THR A 80 40.26 27.99 -39.54
N SER A 81 39.52 27.69 -40.60
CA SER A 81 39.87 28.04 -41.98
C SER A 81 38.58 28.30 -42.78
N SER A 82 38.41 29.53 -43.25
CA SER A 82 37.30 29.93 -44.12
C SER A 82 37.65 29.72 -45.60
N ALA A 83 36.65 29.41 -46.41
CA ALA A 83 36.74 29.40 -47.87
C ALA A 83 35.42 29.89 -48.46
N THR A 84 35.49 30.79 -49.44
CA THR A 84 34.32 31.44 -50.06
C THR A 84 34.36 31.20 -51.56
N ILE A 85 33.29 30.62 -52.12
CA ILE A 85 33.01 30.64 -53.57
C ILE A 85 31.53 30.98 -53.77
N THR A 86 31.25 31.84 -54.75
CA THR A 86 29.96 32.45 -55.04
C THR A 86 29.05 31.56 -55.90
N ALA A 87 27.73 31.65 -55.69
CA ALA A 87 26.71 31.19 -56.63
C ALA A 87 25.55 32.22 -56.65
N THR A 88 24.83 32.29 -57.78
CA THR A 88 23.99 33.46 -58.14
C THR A 88 22.53 33.31 -57.72
N GLU A 89 21.85 34.45 -57.55
CA GLU A 89 20.45 34.57 -57.12
C GLU A 89 19.43 33.95 -58.09
N THR A 90 18.29 33.51 -57.56
CA THR A 90 17.01 33.58 -58.27
C THR A 90 15.90 33.83 -57.24
N ALA A 91 15.47 35.08 -57.10
CA ALA A 91 14.53 35.48 -56.06
C ALA A 91 13.07 35.12 -56.41
N THR A 92 12.36 34.48 -55.48
CA THR A 92 10.89 34.37 -55.51
C THR A 92 10.35 34.94 -54.20
N VAL A 93 9.91 36.21 -54.24
CA VAL A 93 9.46 36.92 -53.03
C VAL A 93 8.06 36.42 -52.64
N THR A 94 8.02 35.48 -51.70
CA THR A 94 6.81 35.22 -50.90
C THR A 94 6.93 36.03 -49.61
N ALA A 95 5.98 36.92 -49.35
CA ALA A 95 6.04 37.83 -48.21
C ALA A 95 5.70 37.09 -46.90
N THR A 96 6.69 36.42 -46.31
CA THR A 96 6.58 35.89 -44.95
C THR A 96 6.40 37.06 -43.98
N VAL A 97 5.17 37.26 -43.51
CA VAL A 97 4.89 38.16 -42.39
C VAL A 97 5.75 37.70 -41.22
N MET A 98 6.67 38.54 -40.75
CA MET A 98 7.35 38.27 -39.49
C MET A 98 6.31 38.35 -38.38
N ALA A 99 5.82 37.19 -37.96
CA ALA A 99 5.15 37.06 -36.69
C ALA A 99 6.16 37.46 -35.62
N THR A 100 6.00 38.66 -35.05
CA THR A 100 6.69 39.07 -33.84
C THR A 100 6.29 38.09 -32.75
N GLN A 101 7.15 37.11 -32.49
CA GLN A 101 7.01 36.25 -31.32
C GLN A 101 7.17 37.12 -30.08
N THR A 102 6.05 37.62 -29.57
CA THR A 102 5.94 38.14 -28.22
C THR A 102 6.23 36.99 -27.28
N VAL A 103 7.50 36.86 -26.88
CA VAL A 103 7.96 35.88 -25.90
C VAL A 103 7.11 36.06 -24.65
N THR A 104 6.13 35.19 -24.51
CA THR A 104 5.09 35.32 -23.50
C THR A 104 5.68 34.74 -22.24
N VAL A 105 6.23 35.61 -21.39
CA VAL A 105 6.84 35.21 -20.13
C VAL A 105 5.81 34.39 -19.36
N THR A 106 6.13 33.12 -19.11
CA THR A 106 5.27 32.18 -18.38
C THR A 106 5.02 32.72 -16.98
N LYS A 107 3.87 32.41 -16.37
CA LYS A 107 3.55 32.93 -15.02
C LYS A 107 4.62 32.45 -14.03
N ALA A 108 5.07 31.21 -14.17
CA ALA A 108 6.18 30.67 -13.41
C ALA A 108 7.44 31.56 -13.52
N VAL A 109 7.89 31.93 -14.73
CA VAL A 109 9.07 32.78 -14.91
C VAL A 109 8.84 34.22 -14.43
N ALA A 110 7.61 34.74 -14.52
CA ALA A 110 7.24 36.04 -13.93
C ALA A 110 7.26 36.01 -12.38
N ASP A 111 6.87 34.88 -11.79
CA ASP A 111 6.93 34.59 -10.34
C ASP A 111 8.36 34.18 -9.89
N GLY A 112 9.36 34.19 -10.79
CA GLY A 112 10.75 33.84 -10.49
C GLY A 112 11.05 32.34 -10.38
N LEU A 113 10.12 31.49 -10.81
CA LEU A 113 10.21 30.03 -10.83
C LEU A 113 10.72 29.51 -12.20
N PRO A 114 11.29 28.28 -12.26
CA PRO A 114 11.52 27.60 -13.54
C PRO A 114 10.21 27.45 -14.33
N GLY A 115 10.24 27.61 -15.65
CA GLY A 115 9.02 27.58 -16.49
C GLY A 115 8.24 26.27 -16.45
N PHE A 116 8.88 25.15 -16.13
CA PHE A 116 8.21 23.87 -15.87
C PHE A 116 7.32 23.86 -14.61
N CYS A 117 7.34 24.93 -13.81
CA CYS A 117 6.42 25.11 -12.68
C CYS A 117 5.04 25.65 -13.08
N ASP A 118 4.86 26.13 -14.32
CA ASP A 118 3.54 26.19 -14.94
C ASP A 118 3.21 24.78 -15.46
N GLU A 119 2.53 24.00 -14.61
CA GLU A 119 2.17 22.60 -14.86
C GLU A 119 1.51 22.42 -16.23
N CYS A 120 2.09 21.54 -17.06
CA CYS A 120 1.68 21.27 -18.44
C CYS A 120 1.75 22.48 -19.41
N GLY A 121 2.36 23.58 -18.98
CA GLY A 121 2.57 24.80 -19.76
C GLY A 121 3.66 24.67 -20.84
N PRO A 122 4.03 25.79 -21.50
CA PRO A 122 4.92 25.80 -22.65
C PRO A 122 6.24 25.03 -22.47
N GLU A 123 6.85 25.17 -21.30
CA GLU A 123 8.17 24.65 -20.91
C GLU A 123 8.11 23.33 -20.11
N ASP A 124 6.91 22.86 -19.69
CA ASP A 124 6.75 21.55 -19.06
C ASP A 124 6.69 20.45 -20.13
N HIS A 125 7.86 20.13 -20.67
CA HIS A 125 8.03 19.12 -21.70
C HIS A 125 7.67 17.71 -21.24
N ILE A 126 7.65 17.42 -19.93
CA ILE A 126 7.32 16.08 -19.42
C ILE A 126 5.81 15.93 -19.27
N CYS A 127 5.08 16.88 -18.66
CA CYS A 127 3.62 16.79 -18.69
C CYS A 127 3.07 16.82 -20.13
N LYS A 128 3.63 17.63 -21.03
CA LYS A 128 3.23 17.59 -22.45
C LYS A 128 3.38 16.21 -23.10
N LYS A 129 4.38 15.43 -22.69
CA LYS A 129 4.64 14.08 -23.22
C LYS A 129 3.76 13.00 -22.57
N TYR A 130 3.41 13.14 -21.30
CA TYR A 130 2.66 12.11 -20.56
C TYR A 130 1.17 12.42 -20.38
N GLY A 131 0.77 13.68 -20.35
CA GLY A 131 -0.53 14.15 -19.87
C GLY A 131 -0.58 14.22 -18.34
N GLN A 132 -1.31 15.21 -17.82
CA GLN A 132 -1.40 15.49 -16.38
C GLN A 132 -1.90 14.26 -15.59
N HIS A 133 -2.94 13.60 -16.09
CA HIS A 133 -3.57 12.41 -15.52
C HIS A 133 -2.64 11.19 -15.39
N ASN A 134 -1.68 11.04 -16.31
CA ASN A 134 -0.63 10.01 -16.18
C ASN A 134 0.41 10.40 -15.12
N LEU A 135 0.81 11.67 -15.07
CA LEU A 135 1.68 12.16 -13.99
C LEU A 135 0.99 12.10 -12.61
N GLU A 136 -0.33 12.24 -12.53
CA GLU A 136 -1.13 12.00 -11.32
C GLU A 136 -1.07 10.55 -10.86
N ARG A 137 -1.42 9.59 -11.73
CA ARG A 137 -1.38 8.16 -11.37
C ARG A 137 0.02 7.67 -11.03
N SER A 138 1.07 8.29 -11.58
CA SER A 138 2.45 7.99 -11.21
C SER A 138 2.75 8.27 -9.72
N ARG A 139 2.03 9.19 -9.07
CA ARG A 139 2.19 9.53 -7.65
C ARG A 139 1.38 8.58 -6.78
N ALA A 140 1.88 7.34 -6.65
CA ALA A 140 1.29 6.31 -5.81
C ALA A 140 1.09 6.78 -4.35
N TYR A 141 2.06 7.53 -3.81
CA TYR A 141 1.89 8.39 -2.64
C TYR A 141 2.78 9.62 -2.80
N GLU A 142 2.24 10.82 -2.60
CA GLU A 142 3.01 12.08 -2.66
C GLU A 142 3.53 12.47 -1.27
N GLY A 143 2.66 12.61 -0.27
CA GLY A 143 3.05 12.95 1.10
C GLY A 143 3.67 14.34 1.29
N PRO A 144 4.23 14.64 2.48
CA PRO A 144 4.69 15.98 2.86
C PRO A 144 6.08 16.33 2.30
N ASN A 145 6.84 15.34 1.83
CA ASN A 145 8.16 15.49 1.20
C ASN A 145 9.24 16.24 2.02
N THR A 146 9.07 16.45 3.33
CA THR A 146 9.94 17.30 4.17
C THR A 146 11.44 17.02 3.98
N ARG A 147 11.84 15.74 3.99
CA ARG A 147 13.25 15.35 3.77
C ARG A 147 13.70 15.57 2.33
N LEU A 148 12.86 15.31 1.33
CA LEU A 148 13.20 15.45 -0.09
C LEU A 148 13.32 16.92 -0.48
N ARG A 149 12.36 17.76 -0.08
CA ARG A 149 12.38 19.22 -0.28
C ARG A 149 13.65 19.85 0.34
N ARG A 150 14.07 19.39 1.53
CA ARG A 150 15.36 19.77 2.16
C ARG A 150 16.59 19.38 1.31
N VAL A 151 16.59 18.22 0.66
CA VAL A 151 17.71 17.77 -0.21
C VAL A 151 17.74 18.51 -1.54
N LEU A 152 16.58 18.72 -2.17
CA LEU A 152 16.43 19.58 -3.34
C LEU A 152 16.85 21.02 -3.02
N GLN A 153 16.58 21.50 -1.80
CA GLN A 153 17.05 22.81 -1.34
C GLN A 153 18.57 22.87 -1.20
N LYS A 154 19.20 21.88 -0.56
CA LYS A 154 20.67 21.75 -0.47
C LYS A 154 21.31 21.80 -1.87
N ALA A 155 20.69 21.15 -2.85
CA ALA A 155 21.16 21.12 -4.24
C ALA A 155 21.00 22.48 -4.95
N ALA A 156 19.84 23.13 -4.79
CA ALA A 156 19.58 24.47 -5.33
C ALA A 156 20.47 25.55 -4.68
N ASP A 157 20.85 25.37 -3.42
CA ASP A 157 21.80 26.22 -2.69
C ASP A 157 23.28 25.90 -3.09
N GLY A 158 23.53 25.08 -4.11
CA GLY A 158 24.84 24.84 -4.71
C GLY A 158 25.76 23.85 -3.99
N HIS A 159 25.26 23.08 -3.03
CA HIS A 159 26.06 22.13 -2.24
C HIS A 159 26.14 20.74 -2.91
N PRO A 160 27.21 19.95 -2.68
CA PRO A 160 27.31 18.58 -3.20
C PRO A 160 26.19 17.67 -2.69
N ILE A 161 25.69 16.82 -3.58
CA ILE A 161 24.67 15.82 -3.27
C ILE A 161 25.23 14.41 -3.48
N ASN A 162 25.03 13.56 -2.48
CA ASN A 162 25.32 12.14 -2.55
C ASN A 162 24.01 11.36 -2.77
N ILE A 163 23.89 10.66 -3.90
CA ILE A 163 22.71 9.86 -4.26
C ILE A 163 23.08 8.38 -4.32
N GLY A 164 22.40 7.56 -3.51
CA GLY A 164 22.44 6.11 -3.61
C GLY A 164 21.18 5.55 -4.27
N ILE A 165 21.31 4.51 -5.07
CA ILE A 165 20.18 3.72 -5.58
C ILE A 165 20.32 2.29 -5.07
N LEU A 166 19.24 1.71 -4.57
CA LEU A 166 19.16 0.30 -4.19
C LEU A 166 18.06 -0.34 -5.03
N GLY A 167 18.30 -1.51 -5.64
CA GLY A 167 17.25 -2.12 -6.42
C GLY A 167 17.57 -3.43 -7.14
N GLY A 168 16.59 -3.89 -7.93
CA GLY A 168 16.59 -5.19 -8.57
C GLY A 168 17.43 -5.32 -9.84
N SER A 169 17.15 -6.37 -10.63
CA SER A 169 17.81 -6.59 -11.92
C SER A 169 17.44 -5.52 -12.95
N VAL A 170 16.23 -4.95 -12.88
CA VAL A 170 15.81 -3.83 -13.74
C VAL A 170 16.68 -2.61 -13.46
N THR A 171 16.83 -2.20 -12.19
CA THR A 171 17.71 -1.07 -11.84
C THR A 171 19.21 -1.32 -12.11
N ALA A 172 19.65 -2.58 -12.14
CA ALA A 172 20.99 -2.94 -12.61
C ALA A 172 21.16 -2.89 -14.15
N GLY A 173 20.10 -2.62 -14.93
CA GLY A 173 20.15 -2.49 -16.39
C GLY A 173 19.77 -3.74 -17.19
N HIS A 174 19.15 -4.76 -16.58
CA HIS A 174 18.84 -6.00 -17.28
C HIS A 174 17.85 -5.79 -18.44
N GLY A 175 18.24 -6.21 -19.64
CA GLY A 175 17.45 -6.04 -20.87
C GLY A 175 17.75 -4.76 -21.66
N VAL A 176 18.66 -3.90 -21.15
CA VAL A 176 18.97 -2.57 -21.68
C VAL A 176 20.49 -2.39 -21.82
N LEU A 177 20.96 -1.45 -22.66
CA LEU A 177 22.37 -1.13 -22.83
C LEU A 177 22.72 0.20 -22.13
N HIS A 178 23.80 0.26 -21.36
CA HIS A 178 24.31 1.53 -20.81
C HIS A 178 24.68 2.50 -21.94
N PRO A 179 24.27 3.80 -21.92
CA PRO A 179 23.69 4.53 -20.79
C PRO A 179 22.15 4.73 -20.89
N GLU A 180 21.40 3.79 -21.50
CA GLU A 180 19.93 3.84 -21.52
C GLU A 180 19.29 3.40 -20.17
N TYR A 181 20.07 3.19 -19.10
CA TYR A 181 19.53 2.83 -17.79
C TYR A 181 18.75 4.00 -17.17
N TRP A 182 17.70 3.70 -16.40
CA TRP A 182 16.89 4.77 -15.79
C TRP A 182 17.71 5.61 -14.80
N THR A 183 18.66 4.98 -14.10
CA THR A 183 19.61 5.65 -13.21
C THR A 183 20.48 6.64 -13.94
N ASP A 184 20.96 6.30 -15.14
CA ASP A 184 21.93 7.09 -15.88
C ASP A 184 21.26 8.33 -16.48
N ILE A 185 20.02 8.16 -16.98
CA ILE A 185 19.15 9.25 -17.43
C ILE A 185 18.85 10.21 -16.26
N PHE A 186 18.48 9.68 -15.09
CA PHE A 186 18.19 10.46 -13.89
C PHE A 186 19.42 11.20 -13.34
N PHE A 187 20.58 10.54 -13.26
CA PHE A 187 21.85 11.13 -12.85
C PHE A 187 22.34 12.21 -13.82
N ASN A 188 22.18 12.01 -15.12
CA ASN A 188 22.51 13.01 -16.13
C ASN A 188 21.60 14.25 -16.00
N TRP A 189 20.29 14.06 -15.77
CA TRP A 189 19.38 15.16 -15.46
C TRP A 189 19.79 15.90 -14.17
N TRP A 190 20.15 15.19 -13.10
CA TRP A 190 20.55 15.81 -11.84
C TRP A 190 21.84 16.63 -12.01
N ASN A 191 22.87 16.12 -12.66
CA ASN A 191 24.10 16.88 -12.92
C ASN A 191 23.90 18.05 -13.90
N THR A 192 22.85 18.02 -14.73
CA THR A 192 22.48 19.16 -15.60
C THR A 192 21.72 20.24 -14.82
N THR A 193 20.86 19.84 -13.88
CA THR A 193 19.99 20.74 -13.08
C THR A 193 20.71 21.33 -11.86
N PHE A 194 21.56 20.52 -11.20
CA PHE A 194 22.34 20.88 -10.02
C PHE A 194 23.83 20.56 -10.23
N PRO A 195 24.52 21.27 -11.14
CA PRO A 195 25.90 20.99 -11.51
C PRO A 195 26.88 21.33 -10.37
N HIS A 196 27.53 20.30 -9.80
CA HIS A 196 28.57 20.49 -8.78
C HIS A 196 29.65 19.39 -8.89
N GLU A 197 30.93 19.79 -8.85
CA GLU A 197 32.10 18.91 -9.13
C GLU A 197 32.28 17.73 -8.15
N LYS A 198 31.60 17.76 -6.99
CA LYS A 198 31.66 16.71 -5.94
C LYS A 198 30.32 16.02 -5.70
N ASN A 199 29.40 16.05 -6.67
CA ASN A 199 28.24 15.16 -6.63
C ASN A 199 28.71 13.70 -6.73
N VAL A 200 28.15 12.81 -5.90
CA VAL A 200 28.50 11.38 -5.90
C VAL A 200 27.24 10.56 -6.14
N PHE A 201 27.20 9.87 -7.27
CA PHE A 201 26.06 9.04 -7.66
C PHE A 201 26.47 7.56 -7.70
N VAL A 202 25.71 6.71 -7.03
CA VAL A 202 26.00 5.28 -6.91
C VAL A 202 24.76 4.47 -7.25
N ASN A 203 24.78 3.78 -8.40
CA ASN A 203 23.86 2.68 -8.64
C ASN A 203 24.37 1.46 -7.85
N GLY A 204 23.73 1.19 -6.71
CA GLY A 204 23.98 0.06 -5.82
C GLY A 204 22.96 -1.08 -6.00
N ALA A 205 22.34 -1.19 -7.19
CA ALA A 205 21.45 -2.28 -7.53
C ALA A 205 22.17 -3.62 -7.60
N VAL A 206 21.45 -4.70 -7.26
CA VAL A 206 22.00 -6.06 -7.18
C VAL A 206 21.02 -7.04 -7.83
N PRO A 207 21.39 -7.68 -8.97
CA PRO A 207 20.49 -8.60 -9.66
C PRO A 207 20.00 -9.78 -8.79
N ALA A 208 18.68 -9.95 -8.75
CA ALA A 208 17.97 -11.02 -8.03
C ALA A 208 18.22 -11.08 -6.51
N THR A 209 18.44 -9.94 -5.84
CA THR A 209 18.25 -9.83 -4.37
C THR A 209 16.85 -9.38 -4.00
N THR A 210 16.46 -9.67 -2.76
CA THR A 210 15.22 -9.23 -2.08
C THR A 210 15.54 -8.18 -1.02
N THR A 211 14.52 -7.56 -0.42
CA THR A 211 14.73 -6.57 0.64
C THR A 211 15.21 -7.21 1.94
N GLU A 212 15.08 -8.53 2.13
CA GLU A 212 15.79 -9.26 3.19
C GLU A 212 17.30 -8.96 3.16
N TYR A 213 17.94 -9.17 2.00
CA TYR A 213 19.36 -8.85 1.79
C TYR A 213 19.65 -7.37 2.03
N TYR A 214 18.89 -6.45 1.44
CA TYR A 214 19.17 -5.02 1.56
C TYR A 214 18.98 -4.49 2.99
N SER A 215 18.00 -5.01 3.75
CA SER A 215 17.75 -4.62 5.15
C SER A 215 18.98 -4.79 6.06
N VAL A 216 19.93 -5.63 5.66
CA VAL A 216 21.17 -5.88 6.40
C VAL A 216 22.47 -5.57 5.65
N CYS A 217 22.44 -5.48 4.31
CA CYS A 217 23.63 -5.29 3.46
C CYS A 217 23.64 -4.01 2.60
N ALA A 218 22.65 -3.11 2.68
CA ALA A 218 22.59 -1.91 1.81
C ALA A 218 23.84 -1.01 1.88
N LEU A 219 24.47 -0.86 3.05
CA LEU A 219 25.68 -0.04 3.21
C LEU A 219 26.95 -0.66 2.58
N GLU A 220 26.87 -1.88 2.05
CA GLU A 220 27.91 -2.43 1.18
C GLU A 220 27.87 -1.80 -0.23
N HIS A 221 26.70 -1.32 -0.66
CA HIS A 221 26.40 -0.88 -2.03
C HIS A 221 26.23 0.63 -2.20
N ILE A 222 25.79 1.34 -1.17
CA ILE A 222 25.75 2.82 -1.13
C ILE A 222 26.66 3.36 -0.01
N ASP A 223 26.86 4.67 0.07
CA ASP A 223 27.56 5.28 1.22
C ASP A 223 26.63 5.49 2.43
N LYS A 224 27.20 5.71 3.62
CA LYS A 224 26.47 6.13 4.82
C LYS A 224 26.15 7.63 4.81
N GLU A 225 26.91 8.44 4.08
CA GLU A 225 26.79 9.90 3.97
C GLU A 225 25.98 10.30 2.71
N VAL A 226 25.01 9.47 2.32
CA VAL A 226 24.01 9.78 1.29
C VAL A 226 23.03 10.86 1.76
N ASP A 227 22.61 11.73 0.85
CA ASP A 227 21.55 12.72 1.06
C ASP A 227 20.20 12.21 0.55
N LEU A 228 20.20 11.47 -0.56
CA LEU A 228 19.03 10.86 -1.20
C LEU A 228 19.29 9.38 -1.45
N VAL A 229 18.29 8.54 -1.16
CA VAL A 229 18.25 7.13 -1.55
C VAL A 229 16.97 6.86 -2.34
N ILE A 230 17.09 6.25 -3.52
CA ILE A 230 15.94 5.72 -4.27
C ILE A 230 15.94 4.18 -4.15
N ILE A 231 14.80 3.59 -3.82
CA ILE A 231 14.63 2.14 -3.64
C ILE A 231 13.69 1.60 -4.73
N GLU A 232 14.16 0.64 -5.54
CA GLU A 232 13.37 -0.07 -6.56
C GLU A 232 13.38 -1.57 -6.27
N MET A 233 12.36 -2.07 -5.57
CA MET A 233 12.25 -3.47 -5.16
C MET A 233 10.91 -4.12 -5.51
N ALA A 234 10.07 -3.42 -6.28
CA ALA A 234 8.63 -3.69 -6.39
C ALA A 234 8.30 -5.08 -6.97
N ILE A 235 9.13 -5.58 -7.91
CA ILE A 235 9.00 -6.90 -8.55
C ILE A 235 10.05 -7.92 -8.07
N ASN A 236 10.90 -7.51 -7.12
CA ASN A 236 11.96 -8.34 -6.57
C ASN A 236 11.52 -9.05 -5.29
N ASP A 237 10.68 -8.39 -4.49
CA ASP A 237 10.02 -9.00 -3.35
C ASP A 237 8.70 -9.67 -3.77
N GLN A 238 8.36 -10.82 -3.18
CA GLN A 238 7.05 -11.44 -3.33
C GLN A 238 6.01 -10.66 -2.50
N ARG A 239 4.71 -10.84 -2.79
CA ARG A 239 3.62 -10.26 -1.98
C ARG A 239 3.40 -11.00 -0.65
N VAL A 240 4.47 -11.17 0.13
CA VAL A 240 4.45 -11.89 1.43
C VAL A 240 4.95 -10.95 2.52
N GLU A 241 4.27 -10.94 3.67
CA GLU A 241 4.50 -9.99 4.77
C GLU A 241 5.97 -9.89 5.22
N VAL A 242 6.74 -10.99 5.18
CA VAL A 242 8.17 -11.00 5.54
C VAL A 242 8.97 -9.96 4.75
N PHE A 243 8.63 -9.72 3.48
CA PHE A 243 9.28 -8.70 2.66
C PHE A 243 8.87 -7.29 3.05
N ALA A 244 7.60 -7.06 3.45
CA ALA A 244 7.15 -5.77 3.97
C ALA A 244 7.82 -5.43 5.31
N GLN A 245 7.98 -6.42 6.21
CA GLN A 245 8.75 -6.26 7.45
C GLN A 245 10.23 -5.99 7.18
N SER A 246 10.87 -6.69 6.23
CA SER A 246 12.25 -6.41 5.83
C SER A 246 12.42 -5.05 5.14
N TYR A 247 11.43 -4.60 4.37
CA TYR A 247 11.39 -3.28 3.75
C TYR A 247 11.25 -2.16 4.78
N GLU A 248 10.43 -2.35 5.83
CA GLU A 248 10.42 -1.47 7.00
C GLU A 248 11.80 -1.39 7.68
N TRP A 249 12.49 -2.52 7.86
CA TRP A 249 13.85 -2.51 8.43
C TRP A 249 14.86 -1.76 7.56
N LEU A 250 14.82 -1.95 6.23
CA LEU A 250 15.63 -1.16 5.29
C LEU A 250 15.32 0.33 5.43
N VAL A 251 14.04 0.70 5.37
CA VAL A 251 13.56 2.09 5.50
C VAL A 251 14.07 2.74 6.79
N ARG A 252 13.87 2.11 7.95
CA ARG A 252 14.32 2.66 9.24
C ARG A 252 15.84 2.83 9.30
N MET A 253 16.60 1.85 8.81
CA MET A 253 18.07 1.91 8.76
C MET A 253 18.54 3.09 7.90
N LEU A 254 17.96 3.28 6.70
CA LEU A 254 18.26 4.40 5.83
C LEU A 254 17.87 5.75 6.45
N MET A 255 16.68 5.84 7.05
CA MET A 255 16.18 7.07 7.68
C MET A 255 17.03 7.52 8.87
N ASP A 256 17.76 6.61 9.52
CA ASP A 256 18.64 6.90 10.67
C ASP A 256 20.10 7.23 10.28
N LEU A 257 20.49 7.11 9.01
CA LEU A 257 21.85 7.43 8.55
C LEU A 257 22.28 8.89 8.88
N PRO A 258 23.59 9.19 9.00
CA PRO A 258 24.10 10.48 9.48
C PRO A 258 23.45 11.75 8.91
N ASN A 259 23.26 11.83 7.59
CA ASN A 259 22.67 13.02 6.94
C ASN A 259 21.11 13.05 7.02
N LYS A 260 20.51 12.05 7.69
CA LYS A 260 19.07 11.75 7.74
C LYS A 260 18.45 11.84 6.33
N PRO A 261 18.87 10.97 5.39
CA PRO A 261 18.56 11.13 3.98
C PRO A 261 17.07 11.18 3.67
N ALA A 262 16.74 11.79 2.54
CA ALA A 262 15.48 11.55 1.86
C ALA A 262 15.47 10.12 1.31
N VAL A 263 14.34 9.44 1.44
CA VAL A 263 14.09 8.15 0.79
C VAL A 263 12.96 8.36 -0.21
N VAL A 264 13.07 7.76 -1.39
CA VAL A 264 12.03 7.75 -2.43
C VAL A 264 11.84 6.31 -2.88
N SER A 265 10.60 5.86 -3.00
CA SER A 265 10.28 4.53 -3.52
C SER A 265 9.95 4.62 -5.02
N ALA A 266 10.52 3.73 -5.81
CA ALA A 266 10.30 3.61 -7.24
C ALA A 266 9.68 2.23 -7.55
N GLN A 267 8.55 2.20 -8.24
CA GLN A 267 7.85 0.96 -8.60
C GLN A 267 7.84 0.72 -10.10
N VAL A 268 8.42 -0.40 -10.51
CA VAL A 268 8.39 -0.93 -11.88
C VAL A 268 7.23 -1.91 -12.07
N ILE A 269 7.07 -2.41 -13.30
CA ILE A 269 6.04 -3.36 -13.71
C ILE A 269 6.69 -4.66 -14.21
N ALA A 270 6.01 -5.79 -13.98
CA ALA A 270 6.26 -7.08 -14.60
C ALA A 270 4.92 -7.82 -14.77
N LEU A 271 4.86 -8.74 -15.74
CA LEU A 271 3.70 -9.57 -16.07
C LEU A 271 4.00 -11.08 -15.93
N ALA A 272 5.27 -11.45 -15.76
CA ALA A 272 5.76 -12.85 -15.66
C ALA A 272 5.50 -13.56 -14.31
N PHE A 273 4.51 -13.15 -13.51
CA PHE A 273 4.24 -13.68 -12.17
C PHE A 273 2.79 -14.17 -12.05
N ASP A 274 2.54 -15.09 -11.11
CA ASP A 274 1.23 -15.70 -10.88
C ASP A 274 0.14 -14.68 -10.48
N THR A 275 0.55 -13.49 -10.03
CA THR A 275 -0.32 -12.33 -9.78
C THR A 275 0.27 -11.05 -10.35
N ILE A 276 -0.60 -10.15 -10.83
CA ILE A 276 -0.27 -8.77 -11.21
C ILE A 276 0.20 -7.93 -10.00
N THR A 277 -0.17 -8.33 -8.78
CA THR A 277 0.37 -7.77 -7.55
C THR A 277 1.66 -8.45 -7.08
N MET A 278 2.60 -7.66 -6.56
CA MET A 278 3.93 -8.09 -6.10
C MET A 278 4.32 -7.37 -4.79
N GLY A 279 5.55 -7.55 -4.28
CA GLY A 279 5.99 -6.95 -3.01
C GLY A 279 5.86 -5.43 -2.94
N GLY A 280 5.96 -4.72 -4.08
CA GLY A 280 5.73 -3.28 -4.19
C GLY A 280 4.37 -2.82 -3.67
N ASP A 281 3.33 -3.64 -3.83
CA ASP A 281 1.99 -3.34 -3.32
C ASP A 281 1.91 -3.39 -1.78
N LEU A 282 2.79 -4.17 -1.13
CA LEU A 282 2.94 -4.17 0.33
C LEU A 282 3.94 -3.11 0.83
N HIS A 283 4.92 -2.73 0.01
CA HIS A 283 5.82 -1.59 0.30
C HIS A 283 5.04 -0.28 0.44
N THR A 284 3.93 -0.11 -0.29
CA THR A 284 3.05 1.07 -0.25
C THR A 284 2.61 1.46 1.17
N GLY A 285 2.05 0.53 1.96
CA GLY A 285 1.62 0.82 3.33
C GLY A 285 2.77 1.20 4.27
N VAL A 286 3.98 0.67 4.01
CA VAL A 286 5.21 1.07 4.71
C VAL A 286 5.62 2.49 4.32
N ASN A 287 5.63 2.79 3.02
CA ASN A 287 6.00 4.10 2.50
C ASN A 287 5.11 5.21 3.08
N GLU A 288 3.80 4.98 3.13
CA GLU A 288 2.82 5.93 3.67
C GLU A 288 2.99 6.16 5.19
N TYR A 289 3.27 5.11 5.98
CA TYR A 289 3.55 5.25 7.42
C TYR A 289 4.85 6.02 7.74
N TYR A 290 5.85 5.94 6.85
CA TYR A 290 7.16 6.61 7.00
C TYR A 290 7.30 7.93 6.21
N ASP A 291 6.22 8.45 5.62
CA ASP A 291 6.21 9.68 4.80
C ASP A 291 7.18 9.63 3.59
N ILE A 292 7.32 8.45 2.98
CA ILE A 292 8.19 8.19 1.82
C ILE A 292 7.41 8.35 0.51
N PRO A 293 7.72 9.34 -0.34
CA PRO A 293 7.07 9.48 -1.63
C PRO A 293 7.33 8.27 -2.54
N THR A 294 6.30 7.85 -3.27
CA THR A 294 6.32 6.66 -4.13
C THR A 294 5.94 7.03 -5.56
N VAL A 295 6.87 6.82 -6.50
CA VAL A 295 6.67 7.03 -7.94
C VAL A 295 6.54 5.68 -8.63
N SER A 296 5.42 5.47 -9.33
CA SER A 296 5.02 4.17 -9.88
C SER A 296 4.81 4.24 -11.38
N LEU A 297 5.74 3.64 -12.15
CA LEU A 297 5.54 3.42 -13.58
C LEU A 297 4.35 2.48 -13.83
N ARG A 298 4.21 1.46 -12.96
CA ARG A 298 3.11 0.49 -13.00
C ARG A 298 1.75 1.18 -13.04
N ASN A 299 1.49 2.14 -12.16
CA ASN A 299 0.16 2.78 -12.07
C ASN A 299 -0.20 3.61 -13.32
N VAL A 300 0.81 3.99 -14.13
CA VAL A 300 0.66 4.64 -15.44
C VAL A 300 0.39 3.61 -16.54
N VAL A 301 1.26 2.60 -16.70
CA VAL A 301 1.26 1.75 -17.90
C VAL A 301 0.46 0.45 -17.76
N LEU A 302 0.37 -0.12 -16.56
CA LEU A 302 -0.25 -1.44 -16.34
C LEU A 302 -1.67 -1.49 -16.89
N TYR A 303 -2.50 -0.52 -16.50
CA TYR A 303 -3.89 -0.42 -16.96
C TYR A 303 -4.01 -0.51 -18.48
N HIS A 304 -3.14 0.21 -19.19
CA HIS A 304 -3.21 0.37 -20.63
C HIS A 304 -2.70 -0.86 -21.38
N VAL A 305 -1.64 -1.50 -20.89
CA VAL A 305 -1.16 -2.81 -21.40
C VAL A 305 -2.21 -3.90 -21.13
N LEU A 306 -2.94 -3.85 -20.01
CA LEU A 306 -4.02 -4.80 -19.74
C LEU A 306 -5.18 -4.68 -20.73
N GLU A 307 -5.60 -3.48 -21.13
CA GLU A 307 -6.64 -3.33 -22.16
C GLU A 307 -6.09 -3.53 -23.60
N ASN A 308 -4.80 -3.27 -23.83
CA ASN A 308 -4.15 -3.35 -25.14
C ASN A 308 -2.96 -4.32 -25.10
N ALA A 309 -3.25 -5.63 -25.07
CA ALA A 309 -2.25 -6.68 -24.84
C ALA A 309 -0.97 -6.53 -25.67
N HIS A 310 -1.08 -6.16 -26.95
CA HIS A 310 0.06 -5.98 -27.87
C HIS A 310 1.17 -5.01 -27.40
N LEU A 311 0.89 -4.14 -26.43
CA LEU A 311 1.86 -3.24 -25.82
C LEU A 311 2.80 -3.93 -24.81
N ASP A 312 2.54 -5.19 -24.44
CA ASP A 312 3.49 -5.98 -23.65
C ASP A 312 4.83 -6.13 -24.40
N ARG A 313 4.80 -6.35 -25.72
CA ARG A 313 5.98 -6.32 -26.59
C ARG A 313 6.71 -4.99 -26.56
N ASP A 314 6.00 -3.88 -26.72
CA ASP A 314 6.61 -2.55 -26.71
C ASP A 314 7.28 -2.20 -25.36
N MET A 315 6.83 -2.83 -24.26
CA MET A 315 7.38 -2.64 -22.91
C MET A 315 8.41 -3.69 -22.47
N PHE A 316 8.34 -4.93 -22.95
CA PHE A 316 9.09 -6.10 -22.42
C PHE A 316 9.91 -6.88 -23.46
N HIS A 317 9.85 -6.53 -24.75
CA HIS A 317 10.71 -7.16 -25.76
C HIS A 317 12.18 -6.74 -25.56
N ARG A 318 13.10 -7.72 -25.55
CA ARG A 318 14.55 -7.48 -25.44
C ARG A 318 15.11 -6.90 -26.74
N LEU A 319 16.16 -6.09 -26.66
CA LEU A 319 16.91 -5.63 -27.84
C LEU A 319 18.14 -6.53 -28.12
N PRO A 320 18.67 -6.55 -29.35
CA PRO A 320 19.89 -7.30 -29.69
C PRO A 320 21.08 -6.99 -28.74
N PRO A 321 21.98 -7.95 -28.45
CA PRO A 321 22.34 -9.10 -29.28
C PRO A 321 21.66 -10.43 -28.92
N PHE A 322 20.47 -10.41 -28.32
CA PHE A 322 19.62 -11.60 -28.26
C PHE A 322 18.96 -11.86 -29.62
N GLN A 323 18.80 -13.12 -30.00
CA GLN A 323 18.34 -13.56 -31.32
C GLN A 323 16.88 -13.17 -31.58
N GLU A 324 16.47 -13.08 -32.85
CA GLU A 324 15.08 -12.79 -33.24
C GLU A 324 14.10 -13.86 -32.74
N ASP A 325 14.60 -15.07 -32.43
CA ASP A 325 13.85 -16.17 -31.81
C ASP A 325 13.68 -16.04 -30.27
N SER A 326 14.19 -14.98 -29.63
CA SER A 326 14.21 -14.89 -28.16
C SER A 326 12.85 -14.54 -27.57
N GLN A 327 12.35 -15.37 -26.64
CA GLN A 327 11.07 -15.14 -25.97
C GLN A 327 11.03 -13.82 -25.18
N GLU A 328 9.83 -13.24 -25.13
CA GLU A 328 9.49 -11.97 -24.46
C GLU A 328 9.88 -11.99 -22.97
N ASP A 329 10.55 -10.94 -22.49
CA ASP A 329 11.01 -10.85 -21.10
C ASP A 329 9.99 -10.09 -20.25
N LEU A 330 8.82 -10.70 -20.07
CA LEU A 330 7.71 -10.17 -19.26
C LEU A 330 8.08 -9.88 -17.78
N ARG A 331 9.34 -10.08 -17.37
CA ARG A 331 9.88 -9.69 -16.06
C ARG A 331 10.71 -8.39 -16.09
N HIS A 332 11.33 -8.04 -17.22
CA HIS A 332 12.24 -6.89 -17.29
C HIS A 332 11.80 -5.91 -18.37
N MET A 333 11.36 -4.73 -17.94
CA MET A 333 11.01 -3.65 -18.84
C MET A 333 12.21 -3.21 -19.69
N ASN A 334 11.99 -2.91 -20.97
CA ASN A 334 13.04 -2.52 -21.91
C ASN A 334 13.41 -1.02 -21.78
N ARG A 335 14.21 -0.50 -22.72
CA ARG A 335 14.66 0.91 -22.75
C ARG A 335 13.51 1.93 -22.67
N VAL A 336 12.31 1.59 -23.13
CA VAL A 336 11.13 2.45 -23.09
C VAL A 336 10.66 2.59 -21.65
N GLY A 337 10.42 1.48 -20.95
CA GLY A 337 10.09 1.48 -19.52
C GLY A 337 11.17 2.13 -18.64
N HIS A 338 12.45 1.88 -18.94
CA HIS A 338 13.58 2.57 -18.30
C HIS A 338 13.51 4.10 -18.46
N LYS A 339 13.31 4.58 -19.69
CA LYS A 339 13.17 6.01 -19.97
C LYS A 339 11.92 6.60 -19.30
N MET A 340 10.80 5.87 -19.28
CA MET A 340 9.58 6.31 -18.62
C MET A 340 9.76 6.44 -17.11
N LEU A 341 10.36 5.45 -16.43
CA LEU A 341 10.62 5.56 -14.99
C LEU A 341 11.53 6.76 -14.66
N ALA A 342 12.57 6.99 -15.46
CA ALA A 342 13.46 8.14 -15.27
C ALA A 342 12.71 9.47 -15.47
N GLU A 343 11.92 9.62 -16.53
CA GLU A 343 11.17 10.85 -16.79
C GLU A 343 10.05 11.10 -15.76
N LEU A 344 9.39 10.05 -15.25
CA LEU A 344 8.41 10.16 -14.15
C LEU A 344 9.09 10.59 -12.83
N LEU A 345 10.25 10.03 -12.51
CA LEU A 345 11.06 10.48 -11.37
C LEU A 345 11.52 11.93 -11.53
N ILE A 346 11.91 12.34 -12.74
CA ILE A 346 12.31 13.73 -13.04
C ILE A 346 11.12 14.68 -12.87
N ALA A 347 9.94 14.36 -13.43
CA ALA A 347 8.73 15.16 -13.24
C ALA A 347 8.35 15.29 -11.75
N TYR A 348 8.51 14.21 -10.98
CA TYR A 348 8.30 14.25 -9.54
C TYR A 348 9.29 15.18 -8.82
N MET A 349 10.57 15.13 -9.15
CA MET A 349 11.57 16.05 -8.61
C MET A 349 11.29 17.50 -9.01
N GLN A 350 10.92 17.75 -10.27
CA GLN A 350 10.50 19.07 -10.76
C GLN A 350 9.30 19.61 -9.97
N ARG A 351 8.26 18.81 -9.76
CA ARG A 351 7.10 19.16 -8.92
C ARG A 351 7.51 19.53 -7.49
N GLN A 352 8.40 18.77 -6.86
CA GLN A 352 8.87 19.09 -5.50
C GLN A 352 9.82 20.30 -5.45
N ILE A 353 10.58 20.61 -6.52
CA ILE A 353 11.31 21.87 -6.67
C ILE A 353 10.31 23.03 -6.69
N CYS A 354 9.26 22.96 -7.51
CA CYS A 354 8.24 24.01 -7.61
C CYS A 354 7.50 24.21 -6.28
N ALA A 355 7.13 23.13 -5.59
CA ALA A 355 6.52 23.18 -4.26
C ALA A 355 7.45 23.82 -3.22
N GLN A 356 8.73 23.44 -3.19
CA GLN A 356 9.72 23.99 -2.28
C GLN A 356 9.99 25.50 -2.54
N SER A 357 10.01 25.92 -3.80
CA SER A 357 10.16 27.35 -4.15
C SER A 357 8.94 28.19 -3.77
N ARG A 358 7.71 27.66 -3.94
CA ARG A 358 6.48 28.29 -3.44
C ARG A 358 6.48 28.41 -1.92
N LEU A 359 6.87 27.34 -1.22
CA LEU A 359 7.03 27.31 0.23
C LEU A 359 8.09 28.31 0.74
N LYS A 360 9.19 28.51 0.00
CA LYS A 360 10.18 29.56 0.28
C LYS A 360 9.62 30.97 0.08
N ALA A 361 8.74 31.17 -0.91
CA ALA A 361 8.13 32.47 -1.20
C ALA A 361 7.03 32.84 -0.20
N ASN A 362 6.27 31.87 0.31
CA ASN A 362 5.30 32.06 1.38
C ASN A 362 5.44 30.99 2.50
N PRO A 363 6.31 31.21 3.49
CA PRO A 363 6.46 30.28 4.62
C PRO A 363 5.23 30.19 5.54
N SER A 364 4.29 31.16 5.48
CA SER A 364 3.12 31.17 6.38
C SER A 364 2.11 30.04 6.14
N VAL A 365 2.24 29.30 5.03
CA VAL A 365 1.45 28.08 4.76
C VAL A 365 1.78 26.91 5.72
N LEU A 366 2.80 27.07 6.58
CA LEU A 366 3.14 26.18 7.69
C LEU A 366 2.53 26.62 9.03
N GLU A 367 1.88 27.79 9.09
CA GLU A 367 1.19 28.29 10.29
C GLU A 367 -0.26 27.79 10.30
N TYR A 368 -0.66 27.05 11.34
CA TYR A 368 -2.02 26.52 11.50
C TYR A 368 -2.39 26.34 12.98
N GLN A 369 -3.66 26.11 13.25
CA GLN A 369 -4.25 26.04 14.59
C GLN A 369 -4.69 24.60 14.91
N SER A 370 -3.69 23.75 15.22
CA SER A 370 -3.84 22.32 15.56
C SER A 370 -5.05 22.06 16.48
N PRO A 371 -6.09 21.31 16.05
CA PRO A 371 -7.30 21.14 16.86
C PRO A 371 -6.99 20.43 18.17
N GLY A 372 -7.12 21.11 19.31
CA GLY A 372 -6.72 20.57 20.62
C GLY A 372 -5.22 20.28 20.77
N ASN A 373 -4.36 20.76 19.87
CA ASN A 373 -2.96 20.32 19.72
C ASN A 373 -2.79 18.82 19.36
N THR A 374 -3.79 18.21 18.71
CA THR A 374 -3.80 16.76 18.38
C THR A 374 -3.01 16.36 17.14
N ILE A 375 -2.66 17.29 16.25
CA ILE A 375 -1.93 17.01 14.98
C ILE A 375 -0.49 17.55 15.03
N PRO A 376 0.48 16.85 14.42
CA PRO A 376 1.91 17.05 14.67
C PRO A 376 2.48 18.29 13.98
N GLY A 377 3.45 18.93 14.64
CA GLY A 377 4.14 20.17 14.24
C GLY A 377 5.02 20.02 12.99
N PRO A 378 5.28 21.09 12.21
CA PRO A 378 6.16 21.05 11.04
C PRO A 378 7.58 20.51 11.34
N GLU A 379 8.07 20.74 12.56
CA GLU A 379 9.34 20.24 13.10
C GLU A 379 9.34 18.74 13.44
N GLU A 380 8.16 18.14 13.63
CA GLU A 380 7.98 16.71 13.90
C GLU A 380 7.86 15.89 12.59
N LEU A 381 7.56 16.55 11.47
CA LEU A 381 7.38 15.90 10.18
C LEU A 381 8.69 15.36 9.60
N GLY A 382 8.70 14.07 9.24
CA GLY A 382 9.89 13.38 8.76
C GLY A 382 10.83 12.87 9.87
N VAL A 383 10.45 13.03 11.15
CA VAL A 383 10.99 12.22 12.25
C VAL A 383 10.56 10.76 12.05
N MET A 384 11.39 9.81 12.46
CA MET A 384 11.08 8.38 12.35
C MET A 384 10.21 7.95 13.55
N PRO A 385 9.00 7.39 13.34
CA PRO A 385 8.11 6.96 14.43
C PRO A 385 8.76 6.00 15.42
N ARG A 386 8.45 6.11 16.72
CA ARG A 386 9.03 5.25 17.77
C ARG A 386 8.69 3.78 17.60
N LEU A 387 7.52 3.43 17.08
CA LEU A 387 7.12 2.05 16.81
C LEU A 387 7.20 1.73 15.31
N ARG A 388 7.41 0.44 15.03
CA ARG A 388 7.21 -0.17 13.71
C ARG A 388 5.73 -0.42 13.46
N MET A 389 5.29 -0.41 12.20
CA MET A 389 3.88 -0.68 11.86
C MET A 389 3.49 -2.14 12.14
N PHE A 390 4.45 -3.05 12.02
CA PHE A 390 4.31 -4.47 12.38
C PHE A 390 4.61 -4.74 13.87
N ARG A 391 4.21 -3.83 14.76
CA ARG A 391 4.21 -3.98 16.22
C ARG A 391 2.83 -3.60 16.78
N LYS A 392 2.49 -4.19 17.92
CA LYS A 392 1.34 -3.78 18.74
C LYS A 392 1.60 -2.39 19.33
N TYR A 393 0.55 -1.61 19.56
CA TYR A 393 0.69 -0.41 20.39
C TYR A 393 1.11 -0.79 21.81
N VAL A 394 2.21 -0.20 22.27
CA VAL A 394 2.66 -0.23 23.67
C VAL A 394 3.02 1.21 24.04
N ARG A 395 2.60 1.65 25.24
CA ARG A 395 2.69 3.06 25.67
C ARG A 395 4.14 3.57 25.67
N ASP A 396 5.04 2.88 26.36
CA ASP A 396 6.39 3.41 26.65
C ASP A 396 7.53 2.81 25.79
N GLU A 397 7.24 1.90 24.86
CA GLU A 397 8.29 1.27 24.02
C GLU A 397 8.81 2.20 22.91
N ARG A 398 10.11 2.12 22.63
CA ARG A 398 10.73 2.66 21.41
C ARG A 398 11.54 1.56 20.72
N GLU A 399 11.28 1.36 19.43
CA GLU A 399 12.06 0.48 18.58
C GLU A 399 13.47 1.06 18.38
N HIS A 400 14.48 0.26 18.70
CA HIS A 400 15.88 0.70 18.71
C HIS A 400 16.50 0.58 17.31
N SER A 401 17.44 1.47 16.98
CA SER A 401 18.20 1.34 15.73
C SER A 401 19.09 0.09 15.77
N VAL A 402 18.81 -0.86 14.88
CA VAL A 402 19.67 -2.01 14.62
C VAL A 402 20.75 -1.59 13.63
N LYS A 403 22.01 -1.79 13.99
CA LYS A 403 23.15 -1.71 13.07
C LYS A 403 23.56 -3.12 12.66
N THR A 404 24.06 -3.24 11.43
CA THR A 404 24.50 -4.51 10.86
C THR A 404 25.95 -4.45 10.44
N SER A 405 26.53 -5.62 10.16
CA SER A 405 27.67 -5.72 9.25
C SER A 405 27.47 -6.94 8.39
N CYS A 406 27.72 -6.79 7.09
CA CYS A 406 27.45 -7.80 6.08
C CYS A 406 28.75 -8.08 5.32
N PHE A 407 29.20 -9.34 5.37
CA PHE A 407 30.22 -9.84 4.48
C PHE A 407 29.51 -10.46 3.28
N SER A 408 29.73 -9.94 2.08
CA SER A 408 28.97 -10.35 0.89
C SER A 408 29.87 -10.72 -0.28
N THR A 409 29.56 -11.81 -0.96
CA THR A 409 30.13 -12.19 -2.27
C THR A 409 29.94 -11.13 -3.36
N ARG A 410 29.04 -10.17 -3.11
CA ARG A 410 28.67 -9.06 -4.00
C ARG A 410 29.22 -7.71 -3.52
N SER A 411 29.88 -7.65 -2.35
CA SER A 411 30.52 -6.42 -1.85
C SER A 411 31.97 -6.31 -2.28
N LYS A 412 32.39 -5.06 -2.57
CA LYS A 412 33.80 -4.68 -2.73
C LYS A 412 34.40 -4.08 -1.46
N LYS A 413 33.59 -3.74 -0.45
CA LYS A 413 34.03 -3.17 0.83
C LYS A 413 34.38 -4.29 1.82
N HIS A 414 33.43 -5.20 2.05
CA HIS A 414 33.57 -6.36 2.93
C HIS A 414 33.21 -7.65 2.16
N PRO A 415 34.13 -8.20 1.34
CA PRO A 415 33.87 -9.42 0.59
C PRO A 415 33.70 -10.62 1.53
N LEU A 416 32.72 -11.50 1.24
CA LEU A 416 32.58 -12.76 1.97
C LEU A 416 33.71 -13.71 1.58
N LYS A 417 34.57 -14.07 2.55
CA LYS A 417 35.64 -15.05 2.36
C LYS A 417 35.72 -16.00 3.57
N PRO A 418 35.75 -17.33 3.36
CA PRO A 418 35.99 -18.28 4.44
C PRO A 418 37.46 -18.24 4.88
N ILE A 419 37.72 -18.55 6.14
CA ILE A 419 39.07 -18.80 6.68
C ILE A 419 39.55 -20.24 6.42
N ARG A 420 38.61 -21.17 6.21
CA ARG A 420 38.85 -22.58 5.87
C ARG A 420 37.74 -23.05 4.92
N GLN A 421 38.08 -23.73 3.84
CA GLN A 421 37.11 -24.28 2.89
C GLN A 421 37.55 -25.63 2.32
N GLU A 422 36.59 -26.55 2.21
CA GLU A 422 36.74 -27.90 1.65
C GLU A 422 35.54 -28.16 0.74
N GLY A 423 35.75 -28.30 -0.58
CA GLY A 423 34.66 -28.48 -1.56
C GLY A 423 33.85 -27.21 -1.91
N TRP A 424 33.99 -26.11 -1.17
CA TRP A 424 33.42 -24.80 -1.55
C TRP A 424 34.36 -24.02 -2.48
N SER A 425 33.80 -23.15 -3.33
CA SER A 425 34.52 -22.32 -4.32
C SER A 425 33.78 -21.02 -4.66
N GLU A 426 34.49 -19.97 -5.07
CA GLU A 426 33.86 -18.75 -5.61
C GLU A 426 33.31 -19.02 -7.03
N TRP A 427 32.07 -18.63 -7.32
CA TRP A 427 31.46 -18.74 -8.65
C TRP A 427 30.61 -17.51 -8.98
N ALA A 428 30.68 -17.05 -10.23
CA ALA A 428 29.92 -15.89 -10.70
C ALA A 428 29.36 -16.11 -12.11
N TRP A 429 28.15 -15.61 -12.34
CA TRP A 429 27.56 -15.51 -13.68
C TRP A 429 27.05 -14.09 -13.91
N LYS A 430 27.66 -13.40 -14.89
CA LYS A 430 27.56 -11.95 -15.05
C LYS A 430 27.86 -11.27 -13.69
N GLU A 431 26.95 -10.46 -13.17
CA GLU A 431 27.08 -9.76 -11.88
C GLU A 431 26.62 -10.58 -10.67
N LYS A 432 26.12 -11.81 -10.87
CA LYS A 432 25.61 -12.66 -9.79
C LYS A 432 26.72 -13.55 -9.24
N SER A 433 27.45 -13.04 -8.25
CA SER A 433 28.46 -13.78 -7.47
C SER A 433 27.85 -14.57 -6.31
N TYR A 434 28.48 -15.70 -5.98
CA TYR A 434 28.16 -16.63 -4.90
C TYR A 434 29.43 -17.37 -4.41
N LEU A 435 29.37 -17.93 -3.21
CA LEU A 435 30.24 -19.04 -2.79
C LEU A 435 29.42 -20.32 -2.92
N ILE A 436 29.90 -21.32 -3.66
CA ILE A 436 29.15 -22.53 -4.00
C ILE A 436 29.85 -23.80 -3.55
N ALA A 437 29.06 -24.82 -3.20
CA ALA A 437 29.49 -26.21 -3.06
C ALA A 437 28.44 -27.13 -3.69
N LYS A 438 28.86 -28.33 -4.12
CA LYS A 438 28.01 -29.32 -4.81
C LYS A 438 27.97 -30.69 -4.14
N GLU A 439 29.01 -31.04 -3.37
CA GLU A 439 29.17 -32.37 -2.79
C GLU A 439 28.74 -32.38 -1.31
N PRO A 440 27.97 -33.38 -0.85
CA PRO A 440 27.73 -33.61 0.57
C PRO A 440 29.02 -33.70 1.39
N GLY A 441 29.02 -33.12 2.59
CA GLY A 441 30.19 -33.01 3.45
C GLY A 441 31.13 -31.84 3.12
N ALA A 442 30.92 -31.10 2.03
CA ALA A 442 31.69 -29.89 1.72
C ALA A 442 31.47 -28.80 2.79
N ARG A 443 32.56 -28.24 3.33
CA ARG A 443 32.57 -27.30 4.47
C ARG A 443 33.17 -25.93 4.15
N ALA A 444 32.59 -24.88 4.72
CA ALA A 444 33.19 -23.55 4.76
C ALA A 444 33.06 -22.96 6.17
N THR A 445 34.18 -22.49 6.74
CA THR A 445 34.21 -21.76 8.01
C THR A 445 34.57 -20.29 7.78
N PHE A 446 33.82 -19.39 8.42
CA PHE A 446 34.01 -17.94 8.42
C PHE A 446 34.30 -17.46 9.85
N VAL A 447 34.87 -16.26 10.00
CA VAL A 447 34.99 -15.58 11.31
C VAL A 447 34.09 -14.35 11.32
N ILE A 448 33.38 -14.12 12.42
CA ILE A 448 32.51 -12.94 12.59
C ILE A 448 32.51 -12.44 14.04
N ASP A 449 32.74 -11.13 14.20
CA ASP A 449 32.72 -10.48 15.52
C ASP A 449 31.27 -10.18 15.93
N VAL A 450 30.62 -11.07 16.65
CA VAL A 450 29.22 -10.91 17.07
C VAL A 450 29.09 -9.77 18.09
N GLY A 451 28.04 -8.96 17.95
CA GLY A 451 27.71 -7.86 18.87
C GLY A 451 26.56 -8.21 19.85
N PRO A 452 26.16 -7.30 20.75
CA PRO A 452 25.28 -7.61 21.89
C PRO A 452 23.86 -8.16 21.60
N MET A 453 23.43 -8.24 20.34
CA MET A 453 22.17 -8.95 19.98
C MET A 453 22.36 -10.45 19.82
N GLY A 454 23.59 -10.93 19.65
CA GLY A 454 23.89 -12.35 19.46
C GLY A 454 23.29 -12.99 18.21
N LEU A 455 22.91 -12.20 17.20
CA LEU A 455 22.19 -12.66 16.01
C LEU A 455 23.11 -12.76 14.81
N ILE A 456 23.18 -13.97 14.22
CA ILE A 456 23.91 -14.30 13.00
C ILE A 456 22.92 -14.80 11.95
N LYS A 457 23.00 -14.23 10.74
CA LYS A 457 22.25 -14.66 9.57
C LYS A 457 23.17 -15.00 8.40
N ILE A 458 22.70 -15.85 7.50
CA ILE A 458 23.19 -15.93 6.12
C ILE A 458 22.10 -15.50 5.13
N THR A 459 22.53 -14.95 3.99
CA THR A 459 21.69 -14.85 2.80
C THR A 459 22.20 -15.86 1.77
N TYR A 460 21.29 -16.58 1.10
CA TYR A 460 21.59 -17.64 0.15
C TYR A 460 20.61 -17.59 -1.03
N LEU A 461 20.91 -18.28 -2.14
CA LEU A 461 19.94 -18.46 -3.23
C LEU A 461 18.92 -19.53 -2.84
N LYS A 462 17.62 -19.24 -2.99
CA LYS A 462 16.55 -20.25 -2.94
C LYS A 462 15.92 -20.42 -4.32
N SER A 463 15.72 -21.67 -4.75
CA SER A 463 15.33 -22.03 -6.12
C SER A 463 14.83 -23.47 -6.24
N LYS A 464 13.81 -23.68 -7.07
CA LYS A 464 13.38 -24.99 -7.55
C LYS A 464 14.23 -25.52 -8.72
N THR A 465 14.84 -24.60 -9.48
CA THR A 465 15.43 -24.84 -10.81
C THR A 465 16.87 -25.35 -10.80
N PHE A 466 17.64 -25.05 -9.74
CA PHE A 466 19.10 -25.30 -9.72
C PHE A 466 19.53 -26.57 -8.95
N GLY A 467 18.61 -27.46 -8.58
CA GLY A 467 18.92 -28.68 -7.82
C GLY A 467 19.58 -28.37 -6.47
N LEU A 468 19.01 -27.44 -5.73
CA LEU A 468 19.67 -26.87 -4.55
C LEU A 468 19.55 -27.76 -3.32
N GLY A 469 20.69 -28.02 -2.67
CA GLY A 469 20.80 -28.85 -1.48
C GLY A 469 20.36 -28.17 -0.19
N ASN A 470 20.51 -28.89 0.91
CA ASN A 470 20.44 -28.34 2.26
C ASN A 470 21.86 -28.10 2.81
N VAL A 471 22.01 -27.12 3.68
CA VAL A 471 23.24 -26.88 4.45
C VAL A 471 22.91 -26.90 5.95
N LYS A 472 23.74 -27.54 6.79
CA LYS A 472 23.72 -27.29 8.24
C LYS A 472 24.73 -26.20 8.56
N CYS A 473 24.36 -25.20 9.35
CA CYS A 473 25.26 -24.15 9.81
C CYS A 473 25.24 -24.03 11.34
N TRP A 474 26.41 -23.85 11.95
CA TRP A 474 26.57 -23.73 13.40
C TRP A 474 27.67 -22.73 13.79
N VAL A 475 27.75 -22.43 15.09
CA VAL A 475 28.69 -21.47 15.67
C VAL A 475 29.71 -22.21 16.54
N ASP A 476 30.97 -21.81 16.40
CA ASP A 476 32.16 -22.41 17.01
C ASP A 476 32.15 -23.95 16.88
N ASN A 477 32.36 -24.66 18.00
CA ASN A 477 32.33 -26.13 18.05
C ASN A 477 30.94 -26.70 18.41
N ASN A 478 29.87 -25.89 18.40
CA ASN A 478 28.54 -26.32 18.82
C ASN A 478 27.68 -26.85 17.66
N GLU A 479 28.13 -27.93 17.01
CA GLU A 479 27.37 -28.62 15.97
C GLU A 479 26.02 -29.16 16.49
N SER A 480 25.89 -29.39 17.81
CA SER A 480 24.62 -29.82 18.42
C SER A 480 23.50 -28.78 18.37
N SER A 481 23.83 -27.50 18.14
CA SER A 481 22.86 -26.43 17.87
C SER A 481 22.84 -25.98 16.41
N ALA A 482 23.32 -26.81 15.48
CA ALA A 482 23.29 -26.50 14.05
C ALA A 482 21.85 -26.32 13.55
N ARG A 483 21.65 -25.33 12.67
CA ARG A 483 20.40 -25.14 11.94
C ARG A 483 20.54 -25.65 10.51
N VAL A 484 19.58 -26.44 10.07
CA VAL A 484 19.44 -26.86 8.68
C VAL A 484 18.73 -25.76 7.89
N ILE A 485 19.31 -25.37 6.77
CA ILE A 485 18.84 -24.29 5.90
C ILE A 485 18.66 -24.89 4.50
N GLU A 486 17.43 -24.88 4.02
CA GLU A 486 17.01 -25.59 2.81
C GLU A 486 17.13 -24.67 1.57
N GLY A 487 17.97 -25.03 0.58
CA GLY A 487 18.15 -24.26 -0.65
C GLY A 487 17.03 -24.45 -1.68
N TRP A 488 16.30 -25.57 -1.61
CA TRP A 488 15.18 -25.87 -2.50
C TRP A 488 13.84 -25.32 -1.99
N TRP A 489 12.90 -25.11 -2.92
CA TRP A 489 11.47 -24.90 -2.67
C TRP A 489 10.62 -25.37 -3.85
N ASN A 490 9.30 -25.46 -3.66
CA ASN A 490 8.37 -25.81 -4.75
C ASN A 490 7.83 -24.57 -5.51
N GLU A 491 8.48 -23.41 -5.43
CA GLU A 491 8.08 -22.21 -6.17
C GLU A 491 8.62 -22.25 -7.62
N ASP A 492 7.73 -22.25 -8.61
CA ASP A 492 8.11 -22.19 -10.03
C ASP A 492 8.52 -20.78 -10.46
N GLY A 493 9.41 -20.67 -11.45
CA GLY A 493 9.97 -19.40 -11.94
C GLY A 493 10.87 -18.63 -10.95
N LEU A 494 10.67 -18.78 -9.64
CA LEU A 494 11.29 -17.97 -8.61
C LEU A 494 12.70 -18.45 -8.21
N ASN A 495 13.63 -17.50 -8.33
CA ASN A 495 15.08 -17.68 -8.24
C ASN A 495 15.68 -16.42 -7.61
N MET A 496 15.76 -16.37 -6.28
CA MET A 496 16.03 -15.12 -5.53
C MET A 496 16.79 -15.36 -4.22
N SER A 497 17.39 -14.30 -3.68
CA SER A 497 18.01 -14.36 -2.36
C SER A 497 16.97 -14.56 -1.26
N ARG A 498 17.22 -15.46 -0.31
CA ARG A 498 16.50 -15.55 0.96
C ARG A 498 17.46 -15.44 2.13
N ASP A 499 17.00 -14.86 3.24
CA ASP A 499 17.70 -14.87 4.52
C ASP A 499 17.37 -16.12 5.35
N ALA A 500 18.32 -16.56 6.18
CA ALA A 500 18.09 -17.50 7.28
C ALA A 500 18.94 -17.13 8.49
N GLU A 501 18.37 -17.23 9.69
CA GLU A 501 19.12 -17.12 10.95
C GLU A 501 19.88 -18.43 11.19
N VAL A 502 21.20 -18.31 11.40
CA VAL A 502 22.08 -19.42 11.80
C VAL A 502 22.04 -19.61 13.31
N ALA A 503 22.11 -18.51 14.08
CA ALA A 503 22.06 -18.52 15.53
C ALA A 503 21.58 -17.18 16.10
N GLY A 504 21.00 -17.24 17.29
CA GLY A 504 20.52 -16.11 18.07
C GLY A 504 20.93 -16.27 19.53
N GLY A 505 21.18 -15.17 20.25
CA GLY A 505 21.68 -15.20 21.63
C GLY A 505 23.15 -15.62 21.77
N VAL A 506 23.92 -15.62 20.67
CA VAL A 506 25.38 -15.83 20.70
C VAL A 506 26.05 -14.73 21.55
N PRO A 507 27.09 -15.01 22.34
CA PRO A 507 27.83 -13.99 23.08
C PRO A 507 28.39 -12.87 22.17
N ALA A 508 28.74 -11.73 22.77
CA ALA A 508 29.51 -10.71 22.08
C ALA A 508 31.00 -11.09 22.11
N GLY A 509 31.62 -11.23 20.94
CA GLY A 509 32.98 -11.77 20.79
C GLY A 509 33.29 -12.16 19.34
N SER A 510 34.50 -12.65 19.07
CA SER A 510 34.85 -13.23 17.77
C SER A 510 34.48 -14.70 17.75
N HIS A 511 33.68 -15.12 16.77
CA HIS A 511 33.14 -16.48 16.65
C HIS A 511 33.43 -17.06 15.27
N GLU A 512 33.61 -18.38 15.21
CA GLU A 512 33.63 -19.11 13.95
C GLU A 512 32.21 -19.51 13.55
N VAL A 513 31.87 -19.41 12.27
CA VAL A 513 30.60 -19.93 11.71
C VAL A 513 30.95 -20.96 10.65
N THR A 514 30.58 -22.21 10.86
CA THR A 514 30.82 -23.30 9.89
C THR A 514 29.51 -23.73 9.26
N CYS A 515 29.53 -23.91 7.94
CA CYS A 515 28.42 -24.44 7.15
C CYS A 515 28.89 -25.68 6.35
N GLU A 516 28.08 -26.74 6.36
CA GLU A 516 28.35 -28.03 5.71
C GLU A 516 27.16 -28.47 4.85
N VAL A 517 27.41 -28.83 3.59
CA VAL A 517 26.38 -29.37 2.67
C VAL A 517 25.94 -30.75 3.15
N LEU A 518 24.63 -30.98 3.23
CA LEU A 518 24.04 -32.22 3.74
C LEU A 518 23.83 -33.28 2.66
N GLN A 519 23.84 -34.55 3.09
CA GLN A 519 23.44 -35.69 2.28
C GLN A 519 21.90 -35.82 2.20
N GLU A 520 21.16 -35.28 3.17
CA GLU A 520 19.72 -35.06 3.06
C GLU A 520 19.45 -33.80 2.24
N THR A 521 18.75 -33.92 1.12
CA THR A 521 18.26 -32.79 0.30
C THR A 521 16.74 -32.71 0.31
N ARG A 522 16.20 -31.52 0.02
CA ARG A 522 14.78 -31.30 -0.28
C ARG A 522 14.45 -31.35 -1.76
N ASP A 523 15.45 -31.24 -2.63
CA ASP A 523 15.24 -31.32 -4.08
C ASP A 523 14.79 -32.73 -4.49
N PRO A 524 13.61 -32.91 -5.13
CA PRO A 524 13.18 -34.19 -5.68
C PRO A 524 14.12 -34.75 -6.75
N GLY A 525 14.95 -33.90 -7.37
CA GLY A 525 16.02 -34.32 -8.29
C GLY A 525 17.25 -34.92 -7.62
N GLY A 526 17.35 -34.90 -6.28
CA GLY A 526 18.53 -35.37 -5.55
C GLY A 526 19.73 -34.40 -5.58
N GLY A 527 19.51 -33.13 -5.96
CA GLY A 527 20.56 -32.12 -6.04
C GLY A 527 21.07 -31.65 -4.68
N HIS A 528 22.38 -31.40 -4.60
CA HIS A 528 23.10 -30.99 -3.38
C HIS A 528 23.75 -29.59 -3.49
N GLU A 529 23.51 -28.84 -4.57
CA GLU A 529 24.21 -27.56 -4.77
C GLU A 529 23.74 -26.49 -3.78
N PHE A 530 24.64 -25.84 -3.06
CA PHE A 530 24.29 -24.69 -2.21
C PHE A 530 25.02 -23.44 -2.70
N ARG A 531 24.33 -22.29 -2.71
CA ARG A 531 24.89 -20.99 -3.13
C ARG A 531 24.71 -19.93 -2.04
N LEU A 532 25.77 -19.68 -1.29
CA LEU A 532 25.84 -18.66 -0.24
C LEU A 532 26.12 -17.28 -0.86
N ILE A 533 25.44 -16.24 -0.38
CA ILE A 533 25.57 -14.84 -0.85
C ILE A 533 26.28 -13.98 0.19
N SER A 534 25.84 -14.03 1.45
CA SER A 534 26.40 -13.20 2.53
C SER A 534 26.30 -13.88 3.91
N LEU A 535 27.19 -13.46 4.81
CA LEU A 535 27.15 -13.73 6.25
C LEU A 535 27.05 -12.39 6.99
N THR A 536 26.13 -12.31 7.94
CA THR A 536 25.69 -11.02 8.52
C THR A 536 25.48 -11.13 10.02
N ARG A 537 25.89 -10.08 10.75
CA ARG A 537 25.61 -9.87 12.19
C ARG A 537 24.72 -8.64 12.42
N CYS A 538 23.97 -8.65 13.51
CA CYS A 538 23.22 -7.50 14.01
C CYS A 538 23.72 -7.04 15.39
N PHE A 539 23.59 -5.76 15.70
CA PHE A 539 23.86 -5.18 17.02
C PHE A 539 23.01 -3.94 17.28
N LEU A 540 22.53 -3.79 18.52
CA LEU A 540 21.78 -2.60 18.96
C LEU A 540 22.72 -1.39 19.05
N THR A 541 22.21 -0.21 18.71
CA THR A 541 22.80 1.02 19.23
C THR A 541 22.48 1.15 20.72
N HIS A 542 23.50 1.08 21.59
CA HIS A 542 23.36 1.60 22.94
C HIS A 542 23.20 3.12 22.87
N SER A 543 21.95 3.59 23.00
CA SER A 543 21.69 4.94 23.48
C SER A 543 22.18 5.02 24.93
N LEU A 544 23.29 5.73 25.16
CA LEU A 544 23.58 6.25 26.49
C LEU A 544 22.38 7.11 26.92
N PRO A 545 21.77 6.88 28.10
CA PRO A 545 20.68 7.72 28.56
C PRO A 545 21.18 9.16 28.69
N THR A 546 20.50 10.11 28.04
CA THR A 546 20.78 11.56 28.13
C THR A 546 20.32 12.17 29.47
N SER A 547 20.42 11.39 30.54
CA SER A 547 19.99 11.68 31.92
C SER A 547 21.09 11.40 32.96
N LEU A 548 22.37 11.42 32.56
CA LEU A 548 23.54 11.26 33.45
C LEU A 548 24.56 12.41 33.34
N SER A 549 24.10 13.63 33.01
CA SER A 549 24.91 14.84 32.95
C SER A 549 24.67 15.80 34.13
N SER A 550 24.75 15.30 35.36
CA SER A 550 24.90 16.12 36.58
C SER A 550 25.28 15.34 37.84
N VAL A 551 24.83 14.09 38.01
CA VAL A 551 25.00 13.30 39.26
C VAL A 551 25.96 12.10 39.09
N ALA A 552 27.16 12.36 38.56
CA ALA A 552 28.19 11.32 38.37
C ALA A 552 29.65 11.77 38.66
N LEU A 553 29.85 12.96 39.24
CA LEU A 553 31.19 13.53 39.48
C LEU A 553 31.43 13.97 40.94
N SER A 554 31.02 13.14 41.91
CA SER A 554 31.19 13.41 43.35
C SER A 554 31.58 12.19 44.21
N SER A 555 31.75 11.00 43.61
CA SER A 555 32.03 9.75 44.32
C SER A 555 33.53 9.40 44.46
N MET A 556 34.42 10.05 43.71
CA MET A 556 35.87 9.88 43.81
C MET A 556 36.59 11.20 44.14
N LEU A 557 36.51 11.62 45.40
CA LEU A 557 37.53 12.41 46.12
C LEU A 557 37.06 12.69 47.56
N ARG A 558 37.46 11.82 48.52
CA ARG A 558 37.32 12.08 49.96
C ARG A 558 38.63 11.77 50.69
N SER A 559 39.43 12.80 50.89
CA SER A 559 40.46 12.88 51.92
C SER A 559 40.26 14.22 52.66
N PRO A 560 40.37 14.29 54.00
CA PRO A 560 39.83 15.40 54.78
C PRO A 560 40.76 16.63 54.87
N ARG A 561 40.16 17.74 55.33
CA ARG A 561 40.74 19.07 55.66
C ARG A 561 40.86 20.04 54.48
N ILE A 562 39.97 21.03 54.45
CA ILE A 562 40.22 22.42 54.86
C ILE A 562 38.86 23.14 54.99
N SER A 563 38.76 24.12 55.88
CA SER A 563 37.53 24.88 56.16
C SER A 563 37.56 26.29 55.54
N PHE A 564 36.39 26.95 55.59
CA PHE A 564 36.09 28.36 55.34
C PHE A 564 35.64 28.81 53.94
N VAL A 565 34.77 29.84 53.99
CA VAL A 565 34.16 30.62 52.91
C VAL A 565 33.22 29.87 51.96
N ILE A 566 31.93 29.86 52.30
CA ILE A 566 30.86 30.59 51.58
C ILE A 566 29.65 30.69 52.52
N THR A 567 29.39 31.90 53.02
CA THR A 567 28.17 32.25 53.80
C THR A 567 27.71 33.64 53.39
N SER A 568 26.96 33.73 52.30
CA SER A 568 26.15 34.87 51.86
C SER A 568 25.28 34.46 50.66
N LEU A 569 24.18 35.20 50.42
CA LEU A 569 23.23 35.09 49.28
C LEU A 569 22.06 34.09 49.35
N THR A 570 21.76 33.47 50.50
CA THR A 570 20.40 32.94 50.77
C THR A 570 19.45 34.06 51.21
N ALA A 571 19.25 35.08 50.36
CA ALA A 571 18.59 36.33 50.74
C ALA A 571 17.84 37.08 49.60
N LEU A 572 17.29 36.40 48.59
CA LEU A 572 16.48 37.09 47.55
C LEU A 572 15.41 36.24 46.82
N TYR A 573 14.76 35.27 47.48
CA TYR A 573 13.69 34.47 46.85
C TYR A 573 12.52 34.09 47.78
N ALA A 574 12.07 35.04 48.60
CA ALA A 574 10.94 34.85 49.54
C ALA A 574 10.13 36.15 49.74
N ALA A 575 9.76 36.84 48.64
CA ALA A 575 9.11 38.16 48.69
C ALA A 575 8.07 38.43 47.58
N ILE A 576 7.63 37.41 46.84
CA ILE A 576 6.53 37.49 45.86
C ILE A 576 5.63 36.26 46.07
N ILE A 577 4.31 36.41 45.87
CA ILE A 577 3.23 35.45 46.20
C ILE A 577 2.79 35.46 47.68
N THR A 578 2.25 36.61 48.13
CA THR A 578 1.02 36.69 48.98
C THR A 578 0.60 38.16 49.10
N LEU A 579 -0.29 38.64 48.22
CA LEU A 579 -1.19 39.81 48.41
C LEU A 579 -1.92 40.13 47.10
N PHE A 580 -3.03 39.44 46.81
CA PHE A 580 -4.08 39.93 45.90
C PHE A 580 -5.41 39.23 46.17
N PHE A 581 -6.10 39.67 47.22
CA PHE A 581 -7.53 39.46 47.42
C PHE A 581 -8.13 40.73 48.05
N LEU A 582 -9.30 41.14 47.53
CA LEU A 582 -10.25 42.15 48.05
C LEU A 582 -9.88 43.65 47.91
N GLY A 583 -10.84 44.42 47.36
CA GLY A 583 -10.87 45.89 47.29
C GLY A 583 -10.92 46.47 45.86
N GLY A 584 -11.97 47.14 45.38
CA GLY A 584 -13.36 47.21 45.86
C GLY A 584 -14.11 48.53 45.61
N TRP A 585 -14.95 48.58 44.55
CA TRP A 585 -16.01 49.59 44.25
C TRP A 585 -15.55 51.04 43.95
N VAL A 586 -16.11 51.78 42.96
CA VAL A 586 -17.37 52.59 42.95
C VAL A 586 -17.41 53.31 41.56
N GLN A 587 -18.49 53.65 40.82
CA GLN A 587 -19.95 53.34 40.78
C GLN A 587 -20.54 53.76 39.40
N ASP A 588 -21.75 53.29 39.08
CA ASP A 588 -22.87 53.85 38.25
C ASP A 588 -22.67 54.53 36.86
N GLY A 589 -23.57 54.35 35.86
CA GLY A 589 -24.68 53.39 35.78
C GLY A 589 -25.82 53.66 34.75
N TRP A 590 -26.76 52.69 34.68
CA TRP A 590 -28.17 52.75 34.22
C TRP A 590 -28.55 53.12 32.76
N PHE A 591 -29.15 52.17 32.02
CA PHE A 591 -30.62 52.09 31.82
C PHE A 591 -31.08 50.69 31.31
N ASN A 592 -32.34 50.53 30.88
CA ASN A 592 -33.14 49.30 31.11
C ASN A 592 -33.45 48.36 29.91
N ARG A 593 -34.00 47.18 30.23
CA ARG A 593 -34.38 46.03 29.36
C ARG A 593 -35.70 46.20 28.56
N LEU A 594 -36.01 45.15 27.76
CA LEU A 594 -37.32 44.59 27.29
C LEU A 594 -37.57 44.76 25.77
N PHE A 595 -38.22 43.84 25.01
CA PHE A 595 -38.97 42.58 25.28
C PHE A 595 -38.66 41.48 24.21
N LEU A 596 -39.19 40.25 24.37
CA LEU A 596 -39.30 39.21 23.31
C LEU A 596 -40.78 39.09 22.80
N PRO A 597 -41.23 38.03 22.10
CA PRO A 597 -41.64 38.09 20.68
C PRO A 597 -43.15 37.86 20.45
N ILE A 598 -43.63 37.88 19.18
CA ILE A 598 -44.84 37.13 18.74
C ILE A 598 -44.92 37.02 17.20
N ARG A 599 -45.88 36.22 16.71
CA ARG A 599 -46.00 35.61 15.37
C ARG A 599 -47.03 36.30 14.44
N ASP A 600 -46.98 35.90 13.17
CA ASP A 600 -48.04 35.84 12.13
C ASP A 600 -48.85 37.10 11.73
N THR A 601 -48.87 37.44 10.44
CA THR A 601 -50.05 37.18 9.55
C THR A 601 -49.87 37.59 8.07
N ASN A 602 -50.39 36.74 7.18
CA ASN A 602 -51.08 36.99 5.90
C ASN A 602 -50.72 38.19 4.98
N ILE A 603 -50.21 37.88 3.77
CA ILE A 603 -50.72 38.44 2.50
C ILE A 603 -50.77 37.32 1.44
N SER A 604 -51.94 37.01 0.87
CA SER A 604 -52.05 36.20 -0.37
C SER A 604 -53.38 36.42 -1.11
N SER A 605 -53.29 36.82 -2.39
CA SER A 605 -54.36 37.20 -3.36
C SER A 605 -53.69 37.79 -4.61
N PHE A 606 -54.19 37.77 -5.86
CA PHE A 606 -55.30 37.12 -6.58
C PHE A 606 -55.08 37.44 -8.10
N PRO A 607 -55.70 36.75 -9.09
CA PRO A 607 -56.28 35.41 -9.11
C PRO A 607 -55.77 34.57 -10.33
N SER A 608 -56.45 33.46 -10.62
CA SER A 608 -56.26 32.54 -11.76
C SER A 608 -56.57 33.13 -13.15
N GLN A 609 -55.99 32.53 -14.21
CA GLN A 609 -56.69 32.37 -15.49
C GLN A 609 -56.32 31.03 -16.17
N GLU A 610 -57.33 30.27 -16.59
CA GLU A 610 -57.20 29.02 -17.35
C GLU A 610 -57.46 29.22 -18.85
N GLN A 611 -57.10 28.18 -19.62
CA GLN A 611 -57.58 27.76 -20.96
C GLN A 611 -56.44 27.66 -21.98
N HIS A 612 -56.36 26.70 -22.89
CA HIS A 612 -56.83 25.30 -23.06
C HIS A 612 -56.31 24.86 -24.46
N PRO A 613 -56.48 23.61 -24.94
CA PRO A 613 -55.43 22.97 -25.73
C PRO A 613 -55.63 22.97 -27.25
N VAL A 614 -54.57 22.57 -27.96
CA VAL A 614 -54.64 22.06 -29.35
C VAL A 614 -54.10 20.62 -29.38
N SER A 615 -54.82 19.73 -30.06
CA SER A 615 -54.41 18.34 -30.29
C SER A 615 -54.66 17.95 -31.74
N ILE A 616 -53.64 17.42 -32.41
CA ILE A 616 -53.75 16.76 -33.73
C ILE A 616 -52.91 15.48 -33.68
N LYS A 617 -53.39 14.41 -34.34
CA LYS A 617 -52.84 13.04 -34.31
C LYS A 617 -52.01 12.72 -35.58
N PRO A 618 -51.30 11.57 -35.64
CA PRO A 618 -50.13 11.41 -36.52
C PRO A 618 -50.44 11.00 -37.96
N GLY A 619 -49.43 11.14 -38.82
CA GLY A 619 -49.34 10.50 -40.13
C GLY A 619 -47.91 10.02 -40.42
N CYS A 620 -47.77 8.79 -40.91
CA CYS A 620 -46.47 8.20 -41.26
C CYS A 620 -46.33 8.05 -42.78
N ILE A 621 -45.32 8.69 -43.37
CA ILE A 621 -44.79 8.37 -44.70
C ILE A 621 -43.26 8.43 -44.60
N PRO A 622 -42.50 7.41 -45.04
CA PRO A 622 -41.05 7.43 -44.97
C PRO A 622 -40.46 8.31 -46.09
N VAL A 623 -39.54 9.20 -45.73
CA VAL A 623 -38.71 9.95 -46.68
C VAL A 623 -37.25 9.77 -46.30
N THR A 624 -36.51 9.01 -47.11
CA THR A 624 -35.08 8.75 -46.90
C THR A 624 -34.26 9.95 -47.34
N VAL A 625 -33.93 10.85 -46.41
CA VAL A 625 -33.03 11.99 -46.66
C VAL A 625 -31.62 11.64 -46.20
N THR A 626 -30.72 11.37 -47.14
CA THR A 626 -29.30 11.16 -46.86
C THR A 626 -28.62 12.49 -46.53
N ALA A 627 -28.75 12.94 -45.28
CA ALA A 627 -28.11 14.16 -44.79
C ALA A 627 -26.62 13.90 -44.50
N THR A 628 -25.73 14.37 -45.39
CA THR A 628 -24.28 14.37 -45.15
C THR A 628 -23.97 15.22 -43.92
N LYS A 629 -23.66 14.56 -42.80
CA LYS A 629 -23.49 15.24 -41.51
C LYS A 629 -22.12 15.92 -41.43
N THR A 630 -22.02 17.14 -41.95
CA THR A 630 -20.89 18.04 -41.65
C THR A 630 -20.79 18.18 -40.14
N ILE A 631 -19.72 17.63 -39.55
CA ILE A 631 -19.46 17.76 -38.12
C ILE A 631 -18.86 19.15 -37.88
N THR A 632 -19.73 20.17 -37.79
CA THR A 632 -19.40 21.33 -36.97
C THR A 632 -19.24 20.84 -35.54
N SER A 633 -18.00 20.83 -35.06
CA SER A 633 -17.69 20.59 -33.66
C SER A 633 -18.27 21.73 -32.83
N PHE A 634 -19.49 21.55 -32.34
CA PHE A 634 -19.94 22.28 -31.17
C PHE A 634 -19.01 21.90 -30.03
N GLN A 635 -18.03 22.75 -29.74
CA GLN A 635 -17.49 22.82 -28.39
C GLN A 635 -18.67 23.18 -27.49
N THR A 636 -19.23 22.18 -26.82
CA THR A 636 -20.01 22.41 -25.60
C THR A 636 -19.06 23.10 -24.64
N VAL A 637 -19.19 24.42 -24.53
CA VAL A 637 -18.44 25.20 -23.56
C VAL A 637 -18.89 24.73 -22.18
N THR A 638 -18.10 23.83 -21.57
CA THR A 638 -18.24 23.49 -20.16
C THR A 638 -18.19 24.79 -19.37
N PRO A 639 -19.17 25.07 -18.49
CA PRO A 639 -19.19 26.31 -17.73
C PRO A 639 -17.92 26.36 -16.88
N SER A 640 -17.04 27.33 -17.20
CA SER A 640 -15.75 27.50 -16.54
C SER A 640 -15.94 27.68 -15.04
N PHE A 641 -15.38 26.79 -14.22
CA PHE A 641 -15.52 26.85 -12.78
C PHE A 641 -14.70 28.02 -12.20
N PRO A 642 -15.31 29.11 -11.71
CA PRO A 642 -14.56 30.18 -11.06
C PRO A 642 -14.01 29.65 -9.74
N GLY A 643 -12.69 29.69 -9.55
CA GLY A 643 -12.04 29.20 -8.34
C GLY A 643 -12.63 29.83 -7.07
N PRO A 644 -13.18 29.03 -6.13
CA PRO A 644 -13.59 29.53 -4.82
C PRO A 644 -12.43 30.19 -4.08
N ALA A 645 -12.73 31.12 -3.17
CA ALA A 645 -11.71 31.91 -2.48
C ALA A 645 -10.73 31.06 -1.63
N TYR A 646 -11.12 29.83 -1.25
CA TYR A 646 -10.25 28.86 -0.56
C TYR A 646 -9.20 28.18 -1.48
N CYS A 647 -9.17 28.50 -2.78
CA CYS A 647 -8.20 27.94 -3.73
C CYS A 647 -6.88 28.73 -3.86
N ASP A 648 -6.74 29.83 -3.12
CA ASP A 648 -5.44 30.40 -2.78
C ASP A 648 -4.83 29.50 -1.69
N GLU A 649 -3.79 28.71 -2.02
CA GLU A 649 -3.28 27.64 -1.14
C GLU A 649 -2.91 28.17 0.26
N CYS A 650 -3.63 27.73 1.30
CA CYS A 650 -3.47 28.20 2.67
C CYS A 650 -3.64 29.72 2.84
N GLY A 651 -4.37 30.34 1.91
CA GLY A 651 -4.74 31.75 1.92
C GLY A 651 -5.77 32.10 2.99
N LYS A 652 -6.33 33.31 2.93
CA LYS A 652 -7.21 33.81 4.00
C LYS A 652 -8.53 33.05 4.13
N GLU A 653 -9.05 32.48 3.06
CA GLU A 653 -10.32 31.75 3.08
C GLU A 653 -10.14 30.22 3.10
N ASP A 654 -8.91 29.71 3.02
CA ASP A 654 -8.59 28.29 3.21
C ASP A 654 -8.58 27.94 4.70
N LEU A 655 -9.78 27.81 5.27
CA LEU A 655 -9.97 27.45 6.68
C LEU A 655 -9.42 26.06 7.00
N MET A 656 -9.43 25.13 6.04
CA MET A 656 -8.94 23.76 6.24
C MET A 656 -7.42 23.71 6.37
N CYS A 657 -6.67 24.42 5.53
CA CYS A 657 -5.23 24.53 5.74
C CYS A 657 -4.88 25.33 7.00
N LYS A 658 -5.68 26.33 7.38
CA LYS A 658 -5.50 27.06 8.65
C LYS A 658 -5.76 26.20 9.89
N GLU A 659 -6.63 25.19 9.82
CA GLU A 659 -6.87 24.26 10.92
C GLU A 659 -5.83 23.12 10.93
N TYR A 660 -5.49 22.56 9.77
CA TYR A 660 -4.66 21.34 9.67
C TYR A 660 -3.19 21.53 9.25
N GLY A 661 -2.86 22.59 8.52
CA GLY A 661 -1.55 22.83 7.91
C GLY A 661 -1.32 22.06 6.62
N GLN A 662 -0.63 22.69 5.65
CA GLN A 662 -0.50 22.16 4.28
C GLN A 662 0.06 20.73 4.24
N HIS A 663 1.04 20.43 5.10
CA HIS A 663 1.68 19.12 5.12
C HIS A 663 0.80 18.02 5.71
N ASN A 664 -0.02 18.27 6.75
CA ASN A 664 -0.96 17.25 7.24
C ASN A 664 -2.09 17.02 6.22
N LEU A 665 -2.55 18.07 5.54
CA LEU A 665 -3.45 17.92 4.39
C LEU A 665 -2.81 17.17 3.21
N GLN A 666 -1.48 17.17 3.04
CA GLN A 666 -0.77 16.29 2.09
C GLN A 666 -0.69 14.84 2.61
N ARG A 667 -0.38 14.62 3.90
CA ARG A 667 -0.32 13.29 4.55
C ARG A 667 -1.64 12.54 4.56
N SER A 668 -2.76 13.28 4.66
CA SER A 668 -4.11 12.72 4.58
C SER A 668 -4.42 12.05 3.23
N ARG A 669 -3.63 12.28 2.18
CA ARG A 669 -3.86 11.76 0.83
C ARG A 669 -3.01 10.52 0.63
N GLY A 670 -3.51 9.35 1.04
CA GLY A 670 -2.81 8.07 0.82
C GLY A 670 -2.55 7.84 -0.67
N PHE A 671 -3.54 8.19 -1.51
CA PHE A 671 -3.39 8.28 -2.95
C PHE A 671 -4.34 9.35 -3.52
N GLU A 672 -3.84 10.23 -4.40
CA GLU A 672 -4.68 11.25 -5.05
C GLU A 672 -5.47 10.69 -6.25
N GLY A 673 -4.83 9.94 -7.16
CA GLY A 673 -5.45 9.49 -8.42
C GLY A 673 -5.84 10.64 -9.37
N THR A 674 -6.47 10.32 -10.50
CA THR A 674 -6.92 11.34 -11.50
C THR A 674 -8.13 12.16 -11.05
N ASN A 675 -8.87 11.64 -10.08
CA ASN A 675 -10.19 12.13 -9.66
C ASN A 675 -11.23 12.24 -10.79
N SER A 676 -11.00 11.64 -11.96
CA SER A 676 -11.88 11.67 -13.15
C SER A 676 -13.38 11.60 -12.82
N ARG A 677 -13.80 10.54 -12.11
CA ARG A 677 -15.18 10.34 -11.68
C ARG A 677 -15.66 11.38 -10.66
N LEU A 678 -14.84 11.76 -9.69
CA LEU A 678 -15.20 12.76 -8.68
C LEU A 678 -15.35 14.16 -9.30
N LYS A 679 -14.49 14.53 -10.26
CA LYS A 679 -14.62 15.75 -11.07
C LYS A 679 -15.93 15.78 -11.85
N ARG A 680 -16.41 14.64 -12.38
CA ARG A 680 -17.77 14.54 -12.96
C ARG A 680 -18.87 14.82 -11.93
N VAL A 681 -18.82 14.18 -10.77
CA VAL A 681 -19.84 14.37 -9.71
C VAL A 681 -19.88 15.82 -9.23
N LEU A 682 -18.71 16.45 -9.06
CA LEU A 682 -18.61 17.87 -8.67
C LEU A 682 -19.10 18.82 -9.77
N ARG A 683 -18.88 18.52 -11.06
CA ARG A 683 -19.49 19.29 -12.17
C ARG A 683 -21.02 19.12 -12.19
N LYS A 684 -21.55 17.92 -11.94
CA LYS A 684 -23.00 17.68 -11.78
C LYS A 684 -23.57 18.50 -10.61
N ALA A 685 -22.94 18.45 -9.43
CA ALA A 685 -23.37 19.18 -8.25
C ALA A 685 -23.35 20.71 -8.46
N ALA A 686 -22.29 21.23 -9.10
CA ALA A 686 -22.16 22.66 -9.43
C ALA A 686 -23.12 23.15 -10.52
N SER A 687 -23.68 22.25 -11.35
CA SER A 687 -24.73 22.58 -12.31
C SER A 687 -26.14 22.71 -11.67
N GLY A 688 -26.28 22.40 -10.38
CA GLY A 688 -27.55 22.39 -9.66
C GLY A 688 -28.38 21.11 -9.87
N GLU A 689 -27.77 20.04 -10.39
CA GLU A 689 -28.39 18.71 -10.48
C GLU A 689 -28.30 17.96 -9.14
N PRO A 690 -29.28 17.10 -8.80
CA PRO A 690 -29.31 16.39 -7.52
C PRO A 690 -28.28 15.28 -7.44
N ILE A 691 -27.69 15.09 -6.26
CA ILE A 691 -26.63 14.13 -6.00
C ILE A 691 -27.09 13.05 -5.02
N ASN A 692 -26.84 11.79 -5.38
CA ASN A 692 -27.08 10.62 -4.53
C ASN A 692 -25.76 10.13 -3.92
N ILE A 693 -25.64 10.18 -2.59
CA ILE A 693 -24.42 9.83 -1.84
C ILE A 693 -24.70 8.61 -0.96
N GLY A 694 -23.98 7.52 -1.22
CA GLY A 694 -23.99 6.32 -0.40
C GLY A 694 -22.72 6.20 0.45
N VAL A 695 -22.83 5.68 1.68
CA VAL A 695 -21.67 5.38 2.51
C VAL A 695 -21.72 3.91 2.94
N ILE A 696 -20.64 3.19 2.65
CA ILE A 696 -20.41 1.80 3.07
C ILE A 696 -19.37 1.84 4.19
N GLY A 697 -19.72 1.39 5.39
CA GLY A 697 -18.91 1.67 6.59
C GLY A 697 -18.95 0.61 7.68
N GLY A 698 -17.92 0.63 8.53
CA GLY A 698 -17.79 -0.19 9.73
C GLY A 698 -18.60 0.34 10.93
N SER A 699 -18.17 0.00 12.15
CA SER A 699 -18.82 0.52 13.37
C SER A 699 -18.51 1.99 13.65
N VAL A 700 -17.36 2.51 13.20
CA VAL A 700 -17.01 3.93 13.32
C VAL A 700 -17.95 4.77 12.47
N THR A 701 -18.08 4.48 11.17
CA THR A 701 -19.00 5.20 10.27
C THR A 701 -20.49 5.08 10.65
N HIS A 702 -20.88 4.00 11.32
CA HIS A 702 -22.22 3.87 11.89
C HIS A 702 -22.44 4.74 13.16
N GLY A 703 -21.41 5.40 13.69
CA GLY A 703 -21.52 6.29 14.84
C GLY A 703 -21.24 5.65 16.20
N HIS A 704 -20.36 4.65 16.30
CA HIS A 704 -19.89 4.21 17.62
C HIS A 704 -19.09 5.32 18.31
N ALA A 705 -19.17 5.40 19.64
CA ALA A 705 -18.53 6.43 20.48
C ALA A 705 -18.94 7.91 20.21
N VAL A 706 -20.00 8.16 19.42
CA VAL A 706 -20.58 9.49 19.15
C VAL A 706 -22.11 9.47 19.19
N VAL A 707 -22.74 10.64 19.13
CA VAL A 707 -24.21 10.81 18.95
C VAL A 707 -24.50 11.73 17.77
N HIS A 708 -25.61 11.53 17.05
CA HIS A 708 -26.00 12.41 15.95
C HIS A 708 -26.21 13.86 16.44
N PRO A 709 -25.68 14.90 15.76
CA PRO A 709 -25.00 14.89 14.46
C PRO A 709 -23.44 14.90 14.52
N GLU A 710 -22.82 14.41 15.59
CA GLU A 710 -21.35 14.32 15.72
C GLU A 710 -20.71 13.22 14.82
N LEU A 711 -21.47 12.58 13.90
CA LEU A 711 -20.92 11.59 12.98
C LEU A 711 -20.17 12.27 11.83
N TRP A 712 -19.05 11.69 11.37
CA TRP A 712 -18.26 12.27 10.27
C TRP A 712 -19.09 12.37 8.97
N THR A 713 -19.99 11.42 8.77
CA THR A 713 -20.95 11.38 7.65
C THR A 713 -21.92 12.55 7.67
N ASP A 714 -22.41 12.90 8.85
CA ASP A 714 -23.44 13.92 9.02
C ASP A 714 -22.81 15.30 8.81
N ILE A 715 -21.61 15.52 9.38
CA ILE A 715 -20.80 16.73 9.19
C ILE A 715 -20.45 16.92 7.70
N PHE A 716 -20.07 15.84 6.99
CA PHE A 716 -19.77 15.91 5.55
C PHE A 716 -21.01 16.22 4.70
N PHE A 717 -22.17 15.62 5.00
CA PHE A 717 -23.40 15.87 4.23
C PHE A 717 -24.06 17.22 4.56
N GLU A 718 -23.93 17.70 5.79
CA GLU A 718 -24.26 19.07 6.20
C GLU A 718 -23.46 20.08 5.34
N TRP A 719 -22.13 19.92 5.28
CA TRP A 719 -21.27 20.71 4.39
C TRP A 719 -21.65 20.57 2.90
N TRP A 720 -21.96 19.36 2.44
CA TRP A 720 -22.36 19.12 1.05
C TRP A 720 -23.62 19.88 0.68
N ASN A 721 -24.67 19.86 1.52
CA ASN A 721 -25.92 20.58 1.24
C ASN A 721 -25.77 22.10 1.39
N GLN A 722 -24.89 22.58 2.26
CA GLN A 722 -24.55 24.00 2.33
C GLN A 722 -23.79 24.47 1.07
N THR A 723 -22.99 23.61 0.46
CA THR A 723 -22.17 23.92 -0.73
C THR A 723 -22.93 23.72 -2.05
N TYR A 724 -23.73 22.66 -2.14
CA TYR A 724 -24.50 22.25 -3.33
C TYR A 724 -25.98 22.01 -2.97
N PRO A 725 -26.74 23.07 -2.60
CA PRO A 725 -28.10 22.94 -2.07
C PRO A 725 -29.11 22.48 -3.14
N HIS A 726 -29.66 21.27 -2.98
CA HIS A 726 -30.82 20.81 -3.76
C HIS A 726 -31.77 19.97 -2.88
N GLU A 727 -33.07 20.30 -2.92
CA GLU A 727 -34.20 19.55 -2.30
C GLU A 727 -34.29 18.04 -2.63
N LYS A 728 -33.48 17.52 -3.55
CA LYS A 728 -33.46 16.12 -4.01
C LYS A 728 -32.08 15.47 -3.84
N ASN A 729 -31.15 16.09 -3.12
CA ASN A 729 -29.94 15.40 -2.68
C ASN A 729 -30.34 14.24 -1.77
N VAL A 730 -29.76 13.06 -2.02
CA VAL A 730 -30.00 11.85 -1.23
C VAL A 730 -28.71 11.49 -0.51
N PHE A 731 -28.83 11.16 0.78
CA PHE A 731 -27.72 10.64 1.56
C PHE A 731 -28.14 9.37 2.29
N VAL A 732 -27.33 8.32 2.18
CA VAL A 732 -27.58 7.04 2.84
C VAL A 732 -26.32 6.58 3.56
N ASN A 733 -26.30 6.72 4.89
CA ASN A 733 -25.38 5.98 5.73
C ASN A 733 -25.81 4.50 5.76
N GLY A 734 -25.13 3.69 4.95
CA GLY A 734 -25.29 2.24 4.82
C GLY A 734 -24.29 1.45 5.67
N ALA A 735 -23.71 2.05 6.71
CA ALA A 735 -22.72 1.40 7.56
C ALA A 735 -23.31 0.32 8.48
N VAL A 736 -22.61 -0.81 8.59
CA VAL A 736 -23.06 -2.01 9.30
C VAL A 736 -22.01 -2.46 10.33
N PRO A 737 -22.24 -2.25 11.64
CA PRO A 737 -21.26 -2.53 12.68
C PRO A 737 -20.70 -3.96 12.67
N ALA A 738 -19.38 -4.08 12.85
CA ALA A 738 -18.63 -5.35 12.87
C ALA A 738 -18.79 -6.22 11.60
N THR A 739 -18.66 -5.56 10.45
CA THR A 739 -18.77 -6.14 9.09
C THR A 739 -17.61 -5.63 8.25
N GLY A 740 -17.08 -6.44 7.33
CA GLY A 740 -16.03 -6.07 6.37
C GLY A 740 -16.47 -6.16 4.92
N THR A 741 -15.55 -5.99 3.97
CA THR A 741 -15.83 -6.07 2.53
C THR A 741 -16.27 -7.45 2.06
N GLU A 742 -15.96 -8.50 2.81
CA GLU A 742 -16.46 -9.87 2.58
C GLU A 742 -17.98 -9.88 2.38
N TYR A 743 -18.73 -9.25 3.29
CA TYR A 743 -20.17 -9.04 3.18
C TYR A 743 -20.53 -7.97 2.13
N PHE A 744 -19.88 -6.80 2.17
CA PHE A 744 -20.31 -5.65 1.36
C PHE A 744 -20.10 -5.85 -0.15
N SER A 745 -19.10 -6.62 -0.56
CA SER A 745 -18.86 -7.01 -1.96
C SER A 745 -20.02 -7.77 -2.62
N VAL A 746 -20.97 -8.25 -1.80
CA VAL A 746 -22.12 -9.06 -2.21
C VAL A 746 -23.47 -8.39 -1.89
N CYS A 747 -23.49 -7.55 -0.84
CA CYS A 747 -24.70 -7.02 -0.21
C CYS A 747 -24.79 -5.47 -0.22
N ALA A 748 -23.95 -4.76 -0.98
CA ALA A 748 -23.94 -3.28 -1.01
C ALA A 748 -25.30 -2.65 -1.30
N LEU A 749 -26.07 -3.17 -2.27
CA LEU A 749 -27.38 -2.62 -2.67
C LEU A 749 -28.53 -2.89 -1.68
N GLU A 750 -28.27 -3.61 -0.58
CA GLU A 750 -29.20 -3.67 0.55
C GLU A 750 -29.03 -2.48 1.51
N HIS A 751 -28.00 -1.66 1.30
CA HIS A 751 -27.56 -0.58 2.18
C HIS A 751 -27.45 0.79 1.50
N ILE A 752 -27.09 0.83 0.21
CA ILE A 752 -27.06 2.04 -0.64
C ILE A 752 -27.89 1.85 -1.93
N ASP A 753 -28.19 2.95 -2.62
CA ASP A 753 -28.92 2.97 -3.89
C ASP A 753 -28.05 2.42 -5.05
N GLU A 754 -28.69 1.84 -6.08
CA GLU A 754 -28.02 1.46 -7.33
C GLU A 754 -27.69 2.69 -8.20
N ASN A 755 -28.50 3.75 -8.08
CA ASN A 755 -28.38 5.02 -8.82
C ASN A 755 -27.57 6.06 -8.02
N VAL A 756 -26.56 5.59 -7.28
CA VAL A 756 -25.64 6.42 -6.50
C VAL A 756 -24.65 7.15 -7.41
N ASP A 757 -24.36 8.42 -7.11
CA ASP A 757 -23.35 9.23 -7.83
C ASP A 757 -21.98 9.18 -7.13
N LEU A 758 -21.94 9.15 -5.79
CA LEU A 758 -20.74 9.11 -4.97
C LEU A 758 -20.87 8.04 -3.88
N VAL A 759 -19.88 7.14 -3.79
CA VAL A 759 -19.77 6.17 -2.69
C VAL A 759 -18.54 6.49 -1.84
N ILE A 760 -18.71 6.59 -0.52
CA ILE A 760 -17.57 6.63 0.41
C ILE A 760 -17.47 5.27 1.12
N ILE A 761 -16.27 4.69 1.17
CA ILE A 761 -16.01 3.36 1.75
C ILE A 761 -15.09 3.49 2.96
N GLU A 762 -15.52 3.05 4.14
CA GLU A 762 -14.73 3.00 5.37
C GLU A 762 -14.68 1.56 5.89
N MET A 763 -13.57 0.88 5.61
CA MET A 763 -13.35 -0.53 6.01
C MET A 763 -11.95 -0.79 6.61
N ALA A 764 -11.11 0.24 6.76
CA ALA A 764 -9.68 0.09 7.04
C ALA A 764 -9.37 -0.68 8.34
N ILE A 765 -10.20 -0.51 9.38
CA ILE A 765 -10.08 -1.20 10.66
C ILE A 765 -11.04 -2.41 10.81
N ASN A 766 -11.87 -2.65 9.81
CA ASN A 766 -12.88 -3.70 9.80
C ASN A 766 -12.40 -4.92 9.01
N ASP A 767 -11.69 -4.71 7.91
CA ASP A 767 -11.05 -5.76 7.15
C ASP A 767 -9.77 -6.28 7.83
N LEU A 768 -9.53 -7.58 7.71
CA LEU A 768 -8.31 -8.23 8.19
C LEU A 768 -7.12 -7.87 7.30
N ARG A 769 -5.91 -7.76 7.86
CA ARG A 769 -4.67 -7.46 7.10
C ARG A 769 -4.15 -8.69 6.35
N ASN A 770 -4.93 -9.20 5.40
CA ASN A 770 -4.60 -10.36 4.56
C ASN A 770 -5.16 -10.23 3.13
N GLU A 771 -4.74 -11.15 2.25
CA GLU A 771 -5.09 -11.10 0.82
C GLU A 771 -6.57 -11.35 0.55
N ALA A 772 -7.23 -12.22 1.31
CA ALA A 772 -8.65 -12.52 1.14
C ALA A 772 -9.52 -11.25 1.32
N ALA A 773 -9.19 -10.41 2.30
CA ALA A 773 -9.87 -9.13 2.51
C ALA A 773 -9.55 -8.11 1.40
N ALA A 774 -8.32 -8.11 0.88
CA ALA A 774 -7.96 -7.26 -0.26
C ALA A 774 -8.68 -7.68 -1.56
N MET A 775 -8.90 -8.99 -1.76
CA MET A 775 -9.71 -9.54 -2.84
C MET A 775 -11.19 -9.14 -2.70
N THR A 776 -11.78 -9.19 -1.49
CA THR A 776 -13.18 -8.76 -1.30
C THR A 776 -13.34 -7.24 -1.42
N TYR A 777 -12.34 -6.45 -1.01
CA TYR A 777 -12.28 -5.01 -1.28
C TYR A 777 -12.17 -4.72 -2.80
N GLU A 778 -11.35 -5.48 -3.54
CA GLU A 778 -11.35 -5.43 -5.01
C GLU A 778 -12.73 -5.75 -5.60
N TRP A 779 -13.39 -6.81 -5.15
CA TRP A 779 -14.69 -7.21 -5.69
C TRP A 779 -15.75 -6.13 -5.43
N LEU A 780 -15.72 -5.49 -4.25
CA LEU A 780 -16.55 -4.33 -3.94
C LEU A 780 -16.27 -3.14 -4.88
N LEU A 781 -15.01 -2.76 -5.07
CA LEU A 781 -14.66 -1.67 -6.00
C LEU A 781 -15.09 -1.98 -7.44
N ARG A 782 -14.79 -3.19 -7.95
CA ARG A 782 -15.22 -3.62 -9.29
C ARG A 782 -16.73 -3.58 -9.43
N PHE A 783 -17.49 -4.00 -8.42
CA PHE A 783 -18.94 -3.97 -8.42
C PHE A 783 -19.48 -2.53 -8.50
N LEU A 784 -19.04 -1.66 -7.58
CA LEU A 784 -19.51 -0.27 -7.48
C LEU A 784 -19.16 0.55 -8.73
N LEU A 785 -17.95 0.38 -9.29
CA LEU A 785 -17.53 1.09 -10.50
C LEU A 785 -18.38 0.76 -11.75
N GLN A 786 -19.14 -0.33 -11.72
CA GLN A 786 -20.04 -0.82 -12.78
C GLN A 786 -21.52 -0.53 -12.51
N LEU A 787 -21.88 0.19 -11.44
CA LEU A 787 -23.26 0.64 -11.22
C LEU A 787 -23.72 1.65 -12.29
N PRO A 788 -25.04 1.76 -12.58
CA PRO A 788 -25.58 2.52 -13.71
C PRO A 788 -25.02 3.94 -13.90
N ASN A 789 -24.91 4.72 -12.82
CA ASN A 789 -24.43 6.11 -12.87
C ASN A 789 -22.88 6.24 -12.95
N LYS A 790 -22.15 5.12 -12.99
CA LYS A 790 -20.67 5.05 -12.93
C LYS A 790 -20.13 5.93 -11.78
N PRO A 791 -20.49 5.61 -10.52
CA PRO A 791 -20.20 6.48 -9.38
C PRO A 791 -18.71 6.78 -9.21
N ALA A 792 -18.43 7.94 -8.63
CA ALA A 792 -17.17 8.21 -7.96
C ALA A 792 -17.08 7.38 -6.67
N ILE A 793 -15.87 6.99 -6.28
CA ILE A 793 -15.62 6.29 -5.03
C ILE A 793 -14.49 7.01 -4.30
N ILE A 794 -14.60 7.16 -2.97
CA ILE A 794 -13.52 7.62 -2.09
C ILE A 794 -13.32 6.56 -1.00
N SER A 795 -12.09 6.11 -0.79
CA SER A 795 -11.77 5.28 0.38
C SER A 795 -11.41 6.16 1.58
N ALA A 796 -12.20 6.10 2.64
CA ALA A 796 -11.98 6.77 3.90
C ALA A 796 -11.31 5.80 4.89
N HIS A 797 -10.07 6.09 5.29
CA HIS A 797 -9.29 5.24 6.20
C HIS A 797 -9.21 5.90 7.59
N VAL A 798 -9.98 5.37 8.54
CA VAL A 798 -9.81 5.61 9.98
C VAL A 798 -8.75 4.68 10.57
N PHE A 799 -8.41 4.81 11.86
CA PHE A 799 -7.41 3.96 12.50
C PHE A 799 -7.79 3.56 13.94
N SER A 800 -7.04 2.61 14.47
CA SER A 800 -7.16 2.06 15.82
C SER A 800 -5.79 1.64 16.32
N ILE A 801 -5.57 1.70 17.63
CA ILE A 801 -4.35 1.20 18.30
C ILE A 801 -4.62 -0.07 19.13
N HIS A 802 -5.77 -0.71 18.95
CA HIS A 802 -6.23 -1.88 19.70
C HIS A 802 -5.69 -3.23 19.17
N PHE A 803 -5.35 -3.28 17.88
CA PHE A 803 -4.97 -4.52 17.20
C PHE A 803 -3.51 -4.95 17.48
N GLU A 804 -3.17 -6.18 17.12
CA GLU A 804 -1.82 -6.75 17.30
C GLU A 804 -0.74 -6.01 16.46
N TYR A 805 -1.16 -5.25 15.45
CA TYR A 805 -0.31 -4.39 14.63
C TYR A 805 -0.95 -3.01 14.47
N LEU A 806 -0.13 -1.97 14.31
CA LEU A 806 -0.58 -0.64 13.86
C LEU A 806 -0.97 -0.64 12.36
N ALA A 807 -0.49 -1.65 11.61
CA ALA A 807 -0.94 -1.96 10.27
C ALA A 807 -2.26 -2.76 10.30
N THR A 808 -3.22 -2.40 9.45
CA THR A 808 -4.63 -2.86 9.45
C THR A 808 -5.06 -3.30 8.04
N GLY A 809 -6.34 -3.62 7.81
CA GLY A 809 -6.88 -3.91 6.48
C GLY A 809 -6.68 -2.75 5.49
N GLY A 810 -6.69 -1.51 5.97
CA GLY A 810 -6.42 -0.31 5.18
C GLY A 810 -5.07 -0.35 4.45
N ASP A 811 -4.02 -0.89 5.05
CA ASP A 811 -2.70 -1.05 4.41
C ASP A 811 -2.72 -2.01 3.21
N TYR A 812 -3.71 -2.91 3.16
CA TYR A 812 -3.94 -3.84 2.05
C TYR A 812 -4.93 -3.29 1.01
N HIS A 813 -5.77 -2.31 1.38
CA HIS A 813 -6.68 -1.60 0.46
C HIS A 813 -5.92 -0.66 -0.49
N LEU A 814 -4.89 0.05 0.00
CA LEU A 814 -4.08 1.03 -0.75
C LEU A 814 -3.67 0.60 -2.17
N PRO A 815 -2.98 -0.55 -2.38
CA PRO A 815 -2.59 -0.99 -3.74
C PRO A 815 -3.78 -1.32 -4.65
N VAL A 816 -4.91 -1.75 -4.07
CA VAL A 816 -6.14 -2.02 -4.82
C VAL A 816 -6.75 -0.69 -5.27
N SER A 817 -6.86 0.29 -4.36
CA SER A 817 -7.33 1.64 -4.67
C SER A 817 -6.48 2.30 -5.77
N GLN A 818 -5.15 2.19 -5.71
CA GLN A 818 -4.25 2.69 -6.75
C GLN A 818 -4.48 2.01 -8.12
N TYR A 819 -4.68 0.69 -8.15
CA TYR A 819 -4.93 -0.06 -9.39
C TYR A 819 -6.25 0.34 -10.07
N TYR A 820 -7.29 0.66 -9.28
CA TYR A 820 -8.60 1.12 -9.76
C TYR A 820 -8.76 2.66 -9.84
N ASP A 821 -7.70 3.44 -9.62
CA ASP A 821 -7.70 4.92 -9.63
C ASP A 821 -8.67 5.57 -8.61
N ILE A 822 -8.82 4.93 -7.45
CA ILE A 822 -9.72 5.34 -6.37
C ILE A 822 -8.96 6.19 -5.34
N PRO A 823 -9.33 7.47 -5.12
CA PRO A 823 -8.68 8.32 -4.13
C PRO A 823 -8.84 7.78 -2.69
N VAL A 824 -7.80 7.97 -1.88
CA VAL A 824 -7.76 7.52 -0.47
C VAL A 824 -7.50 8.70 0.47
N VAL A 825 -8.48 8.99 1.33
CA VAL A 825 -8.40 9.99 2.41
C VAL A 825 -8.20 9.27 3.73
N ASN A 826 -7.08 9.52 4.40
CA ASN A 826 -6.53 8.65 5.43
C ASN A 826 -6.15 9.43 6.71
N LEU A 827 -7.02 9.34 7.71
CA LEU A 827 -6.85 9.97 9.02
C LEU A 827 -5.66 9.38 9.80
N ARG A 828 -5.29 8.11 9.53
CA ARG A 828 -4.17 7.43 10.20
C ARG A 828 -2.87 8.22 10.05
N HIS A 829 -2.55 8.70 8.85
CA HIS A 829 -1.23 9.31 8.61
C HIS A 829 -1.10 10.65 9.33
N VAL A 830 -2.18 11.42 9.41
CA VAL A 830 -2.23 12.68 10.15
C VAL A 830 -2.00 12.43 11.65
N LEU A 831 -2.81 11.56 12.27
CA LEU A 831 -2.84 11.42 13.74
C LEU A 831 -1.89 10.37 14.31
N LEU A 832 -1.71 9.20 13.69
CA LEU A 832 -1.11 8.03 14.35
C LEU A 832 0.28 8.32 14.90
N ASN A 833 1.17 8.92 14.11
CA ASN A 833 2.53 9.21 14.56
C ASN A 833 2.54 10.17 15.77
N ASN A 834 1.58 11.10 15.85
CA ASN A 834 1.45 11.99 17.00
C ASN A 834 0.88 11.27 18.24
N VAL A 835 -0.15 10.44 18.04
CA VAL A 835 -0.75 9.57 19.09
C VAL A 835 0.24 8.52 19.61
N LEU A 836 1.25 8.15 18.82
CA LEU A 836 2.37 7.35 19.29
C LEU A 836 3.27 8.14 20.24
N GLU A 837 3.81 9.30 19.84
CA GLU A 837 4.76 10.04 20.67
C GLU A 837 4.10 10.73 21.89
N HIS A 838 2.81 11.11 21.80
CA HIS A 838 2.08 11.86 22.84
C HIS A 838 0.92 11.06 23.47
N GLU A 839 1.19 10.50 24.66
CA GLU A 839 0.26 9.63 25.43
C GLU A 839 -1.13 10.24 25.66
N ASN A 840 -1.21 11.53 25.98
CA ASN A 840 -2.47 12.23 26.26
C ASN A 840 -3.45 12.21 25.07
N LEU A 841 -2.95 12.10 23.84
CA LEU A 841 -3.77 12.06 22.64
C LEU A 841 -4.52 10.73 22.47
N VAL A 842 -4.10 9.66 23.15
CA VAL A 842 -4.86 8.39 23.16
C VAL A 842 -6.24 8.62 23.76
N HIS A 843 -6.29 9.22 24.96
CA HIS A 843 -7.54 9.55 25.63
C HIS A 843 -8.31 10.65 24.86
N GLU A 844 -7.63 11.65 24.30
CA GLU A 844 -8.30 12.71 23.54
C GLU A 844 -9.01 12.20 22.27
N ILE A 845 -8.45 11.20 21.58
CA ILE A 845 -9.01 10.63 20.35
C ILE A 845 -9.93 9.42 20.60
N PHE A 846 -9.68 8.59 21.63
CA PHE A 846 -10.40 7.31 21.85
C PHE A 846 -11.28 7.25 23.11
N HIS A 847 -11.23 8.22 24.03
CA HIS A 847 -12.16 8.23 25.17
C HIS A 847 -13.55 8.69 24.71
N ALA A 848 -14.53 7.79 24.75
CA ALA A 848 -15.94 8.13 24.51
C ALA A 848 -16.48 9.02 25.64
N LYS A 849 -17.16 10.12 25.32
CA LYS A 849 -17.84 10.98 26.31
C LYS A 849 -19.33 10.58 26.42
N ASP A 850 -20.06 11.23 27.33
CA ASP A 850 -21.37 10.79 27.82
C ASP A 850 -22.34 10.23 26.76
N PRO A 851 -23.03 9.10 27.01
CA PRO A 851 -23.13 8.37 28.28
C PRO A 851 -22.12 7.20 28.39
N TYR A 852 -20.86 7.50 28.70
CA TYR A 852 -19.81 6.55 29.07
C TYR A 852 -19.22 6.94 30.44
N PRO A 853 -19.04 6.00 31.40
CA PRO A 853 -18.43 6.34 32.69
C PRO A 853 -17.00 6.86 32.51
N ALA A 854 -16.64 7.94 33.21
CA ALA A 854 -15.28 8.51 33.18
C ALA A 854 -14.19 7.60 33.80
N GLU A 855 -14.58 6.47 34.37
CA GLU A 855 -13.71 5.40 34.90
C GLU A 855 -13.58 4.22 33.91
N ALA A 856 -14.18 4.32 32.72
CA ALA A 856 -14.11 3.27 31.70
C ALA A 856 -12.76 3.31 30.95
N PRO A 857 -12.21 2.16 30.53
CA PRO A 857 -11.00 2.13 29.71
C PRO A 857 -11.27 2.68 28.30
N ASP A 858 -10.29 3.39 27.74
CA ASP A 858 -10.35 3.99 26.39
C ASP A 858 -10.77 2.96 25.32
N ASP A 859 -11.77 3.29 24.50
CA ASP A 859 -12.15 2.47 23.35
C ASP A 859 -11.18 2.70 22.19
N THR A 860 -9.98 2.15 22.34
CA THR A 860 -8.88 2.18 21.35
C THR A 860 -9.22 1.60 19.98
N ARG A 861 -10.45 1.10 19.75
CA ARG A 861 -11.00 0.71 18.44
C ARG A 861 -11.86 1.80 17.79
N HIS A 862 -12.58 2.62 18.55
CA HIS A 862 -13.52 3.59 18.00
C HIS A 862 -13.13 5.03 18.39
N MET A 863 -12.75 5.83 17.39
CA MET A 863 -12.45 7.24 17.60
C MET A 863 -13.72 8.00 18.06
N ASN A 864 -13.56 8.95 18.97
CA ASN A 864 -14.66 9.78 19.46
C ASN A 864 -14.96 10.95 18.48
N ARG A 865 -15.83 11.88 18.91
CA ARG A 865 -16.25 13.05 18.13
C ARG A 865 -15.12 13.91 17.55
N VAL A 866 -13.93 13.92 18.17
CA VAL A 866 -12.75 14.65 17.68
C VAL A 866 -12.23 13.99 16.40
N GLY A 867 -12.01 12.67 16.44
CA GLY A 867 -11.65 11.89 15.25
C GLY A 867 -12.75 11.91 14.18
N HIS A 868 -14.02 11.94 14.58
CA HIS A 868 -15.15 12.11 13.64
C HIS A 868 -15.15 13.47 12.94
N LYS A 869 -14.95 14.60 13.66
CA LYS A 869 -14.77 15.92 13.01
C LYS A 869 -13.59 15.86 12.02
N MET A 870 -12.45 15.32 12.45
CA MET A 870 -11.25 15.25 11.60
C MET A 870 -11.45 14.39 10.34
N MET A 871 -12.14 13.26 10.42
CA MET A 871 -12.44 12.44 9.24
C MET A 871 -13.34 13.22 8.25
N ALA A 872 -14.32 13.98 8.74
CA ALA A 872 -15.15 14.84 7.91
C ALA A 872 -14.36 15.99 7.29
N ASP A 873 -13.59 16.73 8.09
CA ASP A 873 -12.76 17.86 7.65
C ASP A 873 -11.75 17.43 6.58
N LEU A 874 -11.10 16.28 6.73
CA LEU A 874 -10.16 15.77 5.73
C LEU A 874 -10.87 15.38 4.42
N LEU A 875 -12.11 14.87 4.47
CA LEU A 875 -12.93 14.63 3.28
C LEU A 875 -13.39 15.95 2.63
N ILE A 876 -13.74 16.96 3.42
CA ILE A 876 -14.09 18.31 2.95
C ILE A 876 -12.89 18.95 2.27
N ALA A 877 -11.74 19.01 2.95
CA ALA A 877 -10.49 19.56 2.44
C ALA A 877 -10.01 18.84 1.18
N TYR A 878 -10.19 17.52 1.10
CA TYR A 878 -9.90 16.74 -0.11
C TYR A 878 -10.85 17.13 -1.26
N THR A 879 -12.14 17.23 -1.00
CA THR A 879 -13.13 17.61 -2.01
C THR A 879 -12.89 19.04 -2.50
N GLN A 880 -12.59 19.98 -1.60
CA GLN A 880 -12.17 21.35 -1.92
C GLN A 880 -10.90 21.37 -2.78
N ARG A 881 -9.88 20.56 -2.45
CA ARG A 881 -8.64 20.41 -3.24
C ARG A 881 -8.89 19.87 -4.66
N VAL A 882 -9.91 19.04 -4.88
CA VAL A 882 -10.34 18.60 -6.22
C VAL A 882 -11.11 19.70 -6.96
N VAL A 883 -11.99 20.44 -6.28
CA VAL A 883 -12.66 21.64 -6.84
C VAL A 883 -11.64 22.70 -7.29
N CYS A 884 -10.62 22.98 -6.48
CA CYS A 884 -9.55 23.91 -6.84
C CYS A 884 -8.71 23.41 -8.03
N GLN A 885 -8.58 22.09 -8.19
CA GLN A 885 -7.94 21.53 -9.38
C GLN A 885 -8.77 21.76 -10.63
N MET A 886 -10.09 21.49 -10.57
CA MET A 886 -11.01 21.75 -11.67
C MET A 886 -11.01 23.23 -12.07
N ALA A 887 -10.97 24.16 -11.10
CA ALA A 887 -10.86 25.58 -11.38
C ALA A 887 -9.51 25.97 -12.04
N SER A 888 -8.42 25.29 -11.70
CA SER A 888 -7.11 25.48 -12.34
C SER A 888 -7.10 24.94 -13.77
N GLU A 889 -7.67 23.75 -13.98
CA GLU A 889 -7.86 23.10 -15.30
C GLU A 889 -8.75 23.96 -16.22
N ASP A 890 -9.89 24.45 -15.72
CA ASP A 890 -10.82 25.28 -16.48
C ASP A 890 -10.25 26.69 -16.77
N ALA A 891 -9.45 27.26 -15.86
CA ALA A 891 -8.78 28.55 -16.06
C ALA A 891 -7.54 28.47 -16.98
N ARG A 892 -6.98 27.27 -17.17
CA ARG A 892 -5.85 26.99 -18.06
C ARG A 892 -6.09 25.68 -18.84
N PRO A 893 -6.99 25.68 -19.84
CA PRO A 893 -7.30 24.47 -20.60
C PRO A 893 -6.05 23.86 -21.23
N ILE A 894 -5.64 22.70 -20.70
CA ILE A 894 -4.51 21.92 -21.22
C ILE A 894 -4.94 21.30 -22.56
N GLU A 895 -4.05 21.29 -23.55
CA GLU A 895 -4.34 20.65 -24.84
C GLU A 895 -4.67 19.16 -24.64
N PRO A 896 -5.74 18.62 -25.27
CA PRO A 896 -6.15 17.24 -25.08
C PRO A 896 -5.00 16.26 -25.35
N PHE A 897 -4.61 15.50 -24.32
CA PHE A 897 -3.51 14.56 -24.43
C PHE A 897 -3.78 13.47 -25.48
N SER A 898 -2.96 13.46 -26.52
CA SER A 898 -2.85 12.37 -27.48
C SER A 898 -1.62 11.55 -27.15
N SER A 899 -1.78 10.24 -26.94
CA SER A 899 -0.62 9.36 -26.81
C SER A 899 0.05 9.16 -28.16
N ASP A 900 1.31 9.60 -28.27
CA ASP A 900 2.22 9.11 -29.32
C ASP A 900 2.20 7.58 -29.35
N ASN A 901 2.01 7.02 -30.55
CA ASN A 901 1.91 5.58 -30.84
C ASN A 901 0.93 4.76 -29.97
N GLY A 902 0.03 5.40 -29.20
CA GLY A 902 -0.91 4.70 -28.33
C GLY A 902 -0.30 3.93 -27.15
N LEU A 903 0.91 4.28 -26.68
CA LEU A 903 1.56 3.62 -25.54
C LEU A 903 1.02 4.05 -24.15
N LEU A 904 0.34 5.19 -24.07
CA LEU A 904 -0.17 5.78 -22.83
C LEU A 904 -1.71 5.89 -22.79
N PRO A 905 -2.35 5.65 -21.64
CA PRO A 905 -3.79 5.77 -21.51
C PRO A 905 -4.29 7.23 -21.56
N THR A 906 -5.50 7.39 -22.11
CA THR A 906 -6.28 8.64 -22.12
C THR A 906 -7.37 8.60 -21.04
N LEU A 907 -7.94 9.76 -20.69
CA LEU A 907 -8.95 9.86 -19.63
C LEU A 907 -10.18 8.93 -19.87
N ASP A 908 -10.66 8.83 -21.11
CA ASP A 908 -11.77 7.94 -21.50
C ASP A 908 -11.44 6.45 -21.36
N THR A 909 -10.15 6.08 -21.46
CA THR A 909 -9.71 4.71 -21.16
C THR A 909 -9.64 4.46 -19.66
N MET A 910 -9.15 5.44 -18.87
CA MET A 910 -8.91 5.28 -17.43
C MET A 910 -10.16 5.07 -16.58
N GLU A 911 -11.32 5.57 -17.02
CA GLU A 911 -12.58 5.40 -16.27
C GLU A 911 -13.22 4.00 -16.40
N GLN A 912 -12.71 3.14 -17.28
CA GLN A 912 -13.25 1.79 -17.49
C GLN A 912 -12.67 0.83 -16.44
N VAL A 913 -13.41 -0.23 -16.11
CA VAL A 913 -12.96 -1.19 -15.09
C VAL A 913 -11.97 -2.18 -15.72
N PRO A 914 -10.73 -2.32 -15.18
CA PRO A 914 -9.69 -3.16 -15.75
C PRO A 914 -10.15 -4.57 -16.15
N ARG A 915 -9.73 -5.03 -17.33
CA ARG A 915 -10.03 -6.36 -17.89
C ARG A 915 -9.71 -7.51 -16.96
N LEU A 916 -8.58 -7.43 -16.26
CA LEU A 916 -8.12 -8.39 -15.25
C LEU A 916 -8.38 -7.88 -13.83
N ARG A 917 -8.27 -8.79 -12.86
CA ARG A 917 -8.14 -8.46 -11.44
C ARG A 917 -6.67 -8.26 -11.07
N LEU A 918 -6.43 -7.65 -9.91
CA LEU A 918 -5.11 -7.49 -9.32
C LEU A 918 -4.53 -8.83 -8.81
N PHE A 919 -5.39 -9.70 -8.27
CA PHE A 919 -5.04 -10.99 -7.65
C PHE A 919 -5.15 -12.18 -8.62
N GLN A 920 -4.66 -12.02 -9.85
CA GLN A 920 -4.57 -13.11 -10.84
C GLN A 920 -3.41 -12.88 -11.83
N HIS A 921 -3.06 -13.92 -12.57
CA HIS A 921 -2.00 -13.92 -13.58
C HIS A 921 -2.32 -12.97 -14.76
N TYR A 922 -1.29 -12.56 -15.50
CA TYR A 922 -1.47 -11.85 -16.75
C TYR A 922 -1.86 -12.83 -17.86
N GLU A 923 -3.09 -12.72 -18.32
CA GLU A 923 -3.60 -13.42 -19.52
C GLU A 923 -3.96 -12.36 -20.57
N PRO A 924 -3.48 -12.42 -21.82
CA PRO A 924 -3.71 -11.35 -22.80
C PRO A 924 -5.16 -11.25 -23.28
N ASP A 925 -5.92 -12.35 -23.34
CA ASP A 925 -7.25 -12.38 -23.96
C ASP A 925 -8.44 -12.44 -22.99
N THR A 926 -8.24 -12.88 -21.74
CA THR A 926 -9.31 -13.13 -20.75
C THR A 926 -9.93 -11.83 -20.22
N ARG A 927 -11.25 -11.62 -20.30
CA ARG A 927 -11.94 -10.56 -19.53
C ARG A 927 -12.71 -11.13 -18.34
N VAL A 928 -12.44 -10.61 -17.15
CA VAL A 928 -13.17 -10.97 -15.92
C VAL A 928 -14.61 -10.47 -16.03
N GLN A 929 -15.56 -11.40 -16.05
CA GLN A 929 -16.99 -11.10 -16.13
C GLN A 929 -17.51 -10.44 -14.84
N GLN A 930 -18.55 -9.61 -14.96
CA GLN A 930 -19.26 -9.07 -13.81
C GLN A 930 -20.13 -10.16 -13.19
N VAL A 931 -19.79 -10.59 -11.97
CA VAL A 931 -20.65 -11.45 -11.16
C VAL A 931 -21.81 -10.61 -10.64
N ARG A 932 -23.04 -11.14 -10.69
CA ARG A 932 -24.21 -10.60 -9.99
C ARG A 932 -24.55 -11.54 -8.83
N SER A 933 -24.92 -10.96 -7.69
CA SER A 933 -25.28 -11.71 -6.49
C SER A 933 -26.70 -11.39 -6.03
N THR A 934 -27.30 -12.33 -5.32
CA THR A 934 -28.44 -12.08 -4.43
C THR A 934 -27.95 -12.13 -2.98
N CYS A 935 -28.49 -11.27 -2.12
CA CYS A 935 -28.16 -11.24 -0.70
C CYS A 935 -29.43 -11.11 0.14
N MET A 936 -29.77 -12.14 0.91
CA MET A 936 -30.77 -12.05 1.97
C MET A 936 -30.04 -11.84 3.30
N SER A 937 -30.36 -10.79 4.05
CA SER A 937 -29.58 -10.41 5.24
C SER A 937 -30.47 -9.96 6.40
N THR A 938 -30.11 -10.32 7.64
CA THR A 938 -30.80 -9.86 8.86
C THR A 938 -30.68 -8.34 9.06
N ARG A 939 -29.85 -7.70 8.22
CA ARG A 939 -29.50 -6.29 8.23
C ARG A 939 -29.96 -5.57 6.95
N ALA A 940 -30.49 -6.31 5.96
CA ALA A 940 -31.01 -5.77 4.71
C ALA A 940 -32.29 -4.95 4.91
N LYS A 941 -32.51 -3.98 4.01
CA LYS A 941 -33.76 -3.21 3.93
C LYS A 941 -34.75 -3.80 2.91
N ASN A 942 -34.24 -4.34 1.79
CA ASN A 942 -35.07 -4.75 0.65
C ASN A 942 -35.27 -6.28 0.61
N SER A 943 -34.23 -7.05 0.96
CA SER A 943 -34.22 -8.52 0.97
C SER A 943 -34.21 -9.11 2.39
N PRO A 944 -35.35 -9.14 3.11
CA PRO A 944 -35.42 -9.55 4.51
C PRO A 944 -35.14 -11.05 4.70
N PHE A 945 -34.30 -11.37 5.69
CA PHE A 945 -33.84 -12.73 5.98
C PHE A 945 -34.89 -13.63 6.65
N LYS A 946 -35.89 -14.04 5.88
CA LYS A 946 -37.01 -14.87 6.36
C LYS A 946 -36.81 -16.34 5.98
N PRO A 947 -36.75 -17.27 6.94
CA PRO A 947 -36.73 -18.70 6.64
C PRO A 947 -38.10 -19.20 6.18
N SER A 948 -38.12 -20.25 5.37
CA SER A 948 -39.33 -20.99 5.01
C SER A 948 -39.71 -22.04 6.05
N SER A 949 -38.77 -22.42 6.93
CA SER A 949 -39.03 -23.18 8.16
C SER A 949 -37.97 -22.89 9.22
N ALA A 950 -38.35 -22.80 10.49
CA ALA A 950 -37.44 -22.59 11.60
C ALA A 950 -37.94 -23.31 12.87
N ILE A 951 -37.08 -24.12 13.47
CA ILE A 951 -37.34 -24.89 14.70
C ILE A 951 -36.15 -24.68 15.64
N GLY A 952 -36.37 -24.02 16.77
CA GLY A 952 -35.31 -23.66 17.72
C GLY A 952 -34.41 -22.48 17.32
N TRP A 953 -34.66 -21.89 16.15
CA TRP A 953 -34.02 -20.65 15.69
C TRP A 953 -34.98 -19.45 15.77
N PHE A 954 -34.46 -18.26 16.07
CA PHE A 954 -35.23 -17.02 16.20
C PHE A 954 -34.41 -15.77 15.82
N GLU A 955 -35.08 -14.67 15.46
CA GLU A 955 -34.44 -13.36 15.29
C GLU A 955 -33.96 -12.81 16.64
N TRP A 956 -32.72 -12.34 16.70
CA TRP A 956 -32.15 -11.69 17.88
C TRP A 956 -31.39 -10.42 17.51
N ALA A 957 -31.58 -9.37 18.31
CA ALA A 957 -30.94 -8.07 18.11
C ALA A 957 -30.35 -7.54 19.42
N TRP A 958 -29.20 -6.86 19.33
CA TRP A 958 -28.63 -6.08 20.41
C TRP A 958 -28.10 -4.75 19.86
N LYS A 959 -28.75 -3.65 20.28
CA LYS A 959 -28.69 -2.37 19.55
C LYS A 959 -28.94 -2.65 18.04
N GLU A 960 -28.17 -2.04 17.16
CA GLU A 960 -28.30 -2.20 15.71
C GLU A 960 -27.76 -3.53 15.15
N LYS A 961 -27.17 -4.40 15.99
CA LYS A 961 -26.62 -5.70 15.55
C LYS A 961 -27.70 -6.78 15.55
N LYS A 962 -28.24 -7.09 14.37
CA LYS A 962 -29.22 -8.15 14.11
C LYS A 962 -28.56 -9.45 13.65
N TYR A 963 -29.16 -10.58 14.05
CA TYR A 963 -28.74 -11.96 13.75
C TYR A 963 -29.97 -12.90 13.75
N PHE A 964 -29.84 -14.06 13.09
CA PHE A 964 -30.74 -15.20 13.27
C PHE A 964 -30.01 -16.26 14.11
N LEU A 965 -30.59 -16.68 15.23
CA LEU A 965 -29.87 -17.26 16.36
C LEU A 965 -30.50 -18.58 16.83
N ALA A 966 -29.67 -19.55 17.21
CA ALA A 966 -30.07 -20.77 17.94
C ALA A 966 -29.09 -21.07 19.08
N ARG A 967 -29.53 -21.91 20.04
CA ARG A 967 -28.75 -22.34 21.23
C ARG A 967 -28.78 -23.84 21.49
N GLU A 968 -29.92 -24.48 21.24
CA GLU A 968 -30.14 -25.88 21.56
C GLU A 968 -29.68 -26.79 20.40
N PRO A 969 -28.72 -27.71 20.61
CA PRO A 969 -28.32 -28.69 19.61
C PRO A 969 -29.51 -29.42 19.00
N GLY A 970 -29.50 -29.58 17.67
CA GLY A 970 -30.63 -30.11 16.91
C GLY A 970 -31.57 -29.06 16.31
N ALA A 971 -31.52 -27.79 16.75
CA ALA A 971 -32.27 -26.70 16.13
C ALA A 971 -31.96 -26.58 14.63
N ILE A 972 -32.99 -26.41 13.80
CA ILE A 972 -32.89 -26.46 12.33
C ILE A 972 -33.64 -25.30 11.67
N VAL A 973 -33.06 -24.74 10.61
CA VAL A 973 -33.62 -23.65 9.80
C VAL A 973 -33.46 -23.95 8.32
N THR A 974 -34.47 -23.61 7.52
CA THR A 974 -34.46 -23.71 6.06
C THR A 974 -34.80 -22.37 5.42
N PHE A 975 -34.05 -21.99 4.39
CA PHE A 975 -34.26 -20.82 3.55
C PHE A 975 -34.53 -21.24 2.11
N ASP A 976 -35.50 -20.60 1.47
CA ASP A 976 -35.77 -20.77 0.04
C ASP A 976 -34.96 -19.72 -0.72
N ILE A 977 -34.19 -20.14 -1.72
CA ILE A 977 -33.28 -19.27 -2.50
C ILE A 977 -33.43 -19.50 -4.00
N HIS A 978 -32.85 -18.59 -4.79
CA HIS A 978 -32.54 -18.82 -6.19
C HIS A 978 -31.02 -18.86 -6.36
N VAL A 979 -30.49 -19.99 -6.83
CA VAL A 979 -29.06 -20.18 -7.09
C VAL A 979 -28.72 -19.55 -8.43
N GLY A 980 -27.71 -18.68 -8.46
CA GLY A 980 -27.26 -18.00 -9.68
C GLY A 980 -26.46 -18.92 -10.64
N PRO A 981 -26.04 -18.39 -11.80
CA PRO A 981 -25.35 -19.17 -12.82
C PRO A 981 -23.99 -19.74 -12.40
N MET A 982 -23.33 -19.19 -11.38
CA MET A 982 -22.08 -19.77 -10.87
C MET A 982 -22.30 -20.99 -9.97
N GLY A 983 -23.54 -21.22 -9.50
CA GLY A 983 -23.84 -22.35 -8.63
C GLY A 983 -23.30 -22.21 -7.22
N VAL A 984 -22.99 -20.98 -6.78
CA VAL A 984 -22.33 -20.73 -5.49
C VAL A 984 -23.35 -20.24 -4.47
N VAL A 985 -23.27 -20.76 -3.25
CA VAL A 985 -24.04 -20.25 -2.10
C VAL A 985 -23.12 -20.13 -0.89
N LYS A 986 -23.11 -18.96 -0.24
CA LYS A 986 -22.32 -18.71 0.97
C LYS A 986 -23.21 -18.29 2.14
N LEU A 987 -22.81 -18.69 3.34
CA LEU A 987 -23.39 -18.23 4.60
C LEU A 987 -22.50 -17.14 5.21
N GLU A 988 -23.09 -16.01 5.61
CA GLU A 988 -22.47 -15.02 6.47
C GLU A 988 -22.88 -15.28 7.92
N TYR A 989 -21.92 -15.35 8.85
CA TYR A 989 -22.15 -15.65 10.26
C TYR A 989 -21.17 -14.90 11.16
N LEU A 990 -21.48 -14.84 12.46
CA LEU A 990 -20.56 -14.27 13.44
C LEU A 990 -19.47 -15.29 13.79
N ARG A 991 -18.19 -14.89 13.77
CA ARG A 991 -17.13 -15.59 14.53
C ARG A 991 -16.76 -14.83 15.80
N SER A 992 -16.58 -15.57 16.90
CA SER A 992 -16.34 -15.02 18.23
C SER A 992 -15.86 -16.09 19.22
N LYS A 993 -14.87 -15.73 20.06
CA LYS A 993 -14.46 -16.52 21.23
C LYS A 993 -15.26 -16.23 22.51
N THR A 994 -16.02 -15.14 22.54
CA THR A 994 -16.71 -14.67 23.75
C THR A 994 -18.16 -15.15 23.82
N PHE A 995 -18.87 -15.17 22.69
CA PHE A 995 -20.30 -15.50 22.65
C PHE A 995 -20.63 -16.99 22.81
N GLY A 996 -19.64 -17.88 22.84
CA GLY A 996 -19.87 -19.31 23.07
C GLY A 996 -20.45 -20.01 21.86
N LEU A 997 -19.83 -19.79 20.71
CA LEU A 997 -20.35 -20.23 19.44
C LEU A 997 -19.93 -21.68 19.15
N GLY A 998 -20.87 -22.48 18.64
CA GLY A 998 -20.67 -23.89 18.28
C GLY A 998 -20.56 -24.13 16.78
N PHE A 999 -20.79 -25.39 16.38
CA PHE A 999 -20.86 -25.79 14.97
C PHE A 999 -22.30 -25.86 14.46
N ILE A 1000 -22.52 -25.40 13.23
CA ILE A 1000 -23.68 -25.81 12.43
C ILE A 1000 -23.23 -26.69 11.27
N ARG A 1001 -24.17 -27.45 10.69
CA ARG A 1001 -24.02 -28.10 9.40
C ARG A 1001 -25.07 -27.58 8.42
N CYS A 1002 -24.64 -27.11 7.26
CA CYS A 1002 -25.50 -26.60 6.19
C CYS A 1002 -25.42 -27.46 4.93
N TRP A 1003 -26.54 -27.63 4.24
CA TRP A 1003 -26.62 -28.32 2.95
C TRP A 1003 -27.68 -27.68 2.06
N ILE A 1004 -27.68 -28.08 0.78
CA ILE A 1004 -28.64 -27.63 -0.23
C ILE A 1004 -29.45 -28.83 -0.74
N GLY A 1005 -30.76 -28.69 -0.86
CA GLY A 1005 -31.66 -29.79 -1.21
C GLY A 1005 -31.89 -30.78 -0.06
N GLU A 1006 -31.89 -32.07 -0.37
CA GLU A 1006 -32.10 -33.15 0.59
C GLU A 1006 -30.81 -33.49 1.37
N ASP A 1007 -30.93 -33.97 2.63
CA ASP A 1007 -29.77 -34.33 3.44
C ASP A 1007 -29.18 -35.68 3.04
N ASN A 1008 -28.42 -35.67 1.95
CA ASN A 1008 -27.68 -36.83 1.42
C ASN A 1008 -26.35 -37.09 2.16
N GLY A 1009 -26.19 -36.62 3.40
CA GLY A 1009 -24.96 -36.76 4.18
C GLY A 1009 -23.85 -35.74 3.83
N GLY A 1010 -23.85 -35.16 2.63
CA GLY A 1010 -22.79 -34.27 2.12
C GLY A 1010 -22.77 -32.79 2.57
N GLY A 1011 -23.47 -32.42 3.65
CA GLY A 1011 -23.49 -31.04 4.15
C GLY A 1011 -22.18 -30.56 4.80
N VAL A 1012 -21.84 -29.28 4.60
CA VAL A 1012 -20.65 -28.59 5.13
C VAL A 1012 -20.83 -28.24 6.61
N GLU A 1013 -19.83 -28.52 7.44
CA GLU A 1013 -19.78 -28.04 8.84
C GLU A 1013 -19.08 -26.67 8.94
N ILE A 1014 -19.64 -25.75 9.72
CA ILE A 1014 -19.17 -24.37 9.88
C ILE A 1014 -19.01 -24.07 11.38
N ASP A 1015 -17.81 -23.61 11.78
CA ASP A 1015 -17.45 -23.31 13.17
C ASP A 1015 -17.58 -21.80 13.48
N GLY A 1016 -18.47 -21.44 14.41
CA GLY A 1016 -18.60 -20.06 14.89
C GLY A 1016 -17.50 -19.66 15.87
N TYR A 1017 -16.81 -20.60 16.51
CA TYR A 1017 -15.70 -20.32 17.41
C TYR A 1017 -14.44 -19.94 16.64
N TRP A 1018 -13.52 -19.21 17.30
CA TRP A 1018 -12.11 -19.05 16.93
C TRP A 1018 -11.34 -18.52 18.14
N GLU A 1019 -10.00 -18.46 18.09
CA GLU A 1019 -9.17 -17.91 19.19
C GLU A 1019 -8.92 -16.39 19.09
N GLU A 1020 -9.37 -15.73 18.03
CA GLU A 1020 -9.14 -14.30 17.80
C GLU A 1020 -9.88 -13.41 18.81
N ASP A 1021 -9.26 -12.29 19.22
CA ASP A 1021 -9.90 -11.22 20.02
C ASP A 1021 -10.84 -10.32 19.18
N LEU A 1022 -11.51 -10.94 18.21
CA LEU A 1022 -12.38 -10.29 17.22
C LEU A 1022 -13.79 -10.91 17.25
N ASN A 1023 -14.79 -10.05 17.00
CA ASN A 1023 -16.20 -10.39 16.98
C ASN A 1023 -16.80 -9.81 15.69
N ILE A 1024 -16.71 -10.56 14.59
CA ILE A 1024 -16.93 -10.05 13.22
C ILE A 1024 -17.75 -11.01 12.37
N ALA A 1025 -18.46 -10.47 11.36
CA ALA A 1025 -19.02 -11.27 10.27
C ALA A 1025 -17.90 -11.97 9.48
N ARG A 1026 -18.09 -13.24 9.11
CA ARG A 1026 -17.25 -14.01 8.18
C ARG A 1026 -18.15 -14.83 7.23
N SER A 1027 -17.66 -15.13 6.03
CA SER A 1027 -18.34 -16.00 5.07
C SER A 1027 -17.86 -17.45 5.15
N SER A 1028 -18.67 -18.40 4.68
CA SER A 1028 -18.25 -19.76 4.31
C SER A 1028 -19.16 -20.37 3.26
N ASP A 1029 -18.58 -21.12 2.33
CA ASP A 1029 -19.27 -21.71 1.18
C ASP A 1029 -20.07 -22.95 1.62
N ILE A 1030 -21.37 -22.96 1.29
CA ILE A 1030 -22.25 -24.12 1.51
C ILE A 1030 -22.16 -25.07 0.31
N VAL A 1031 -22.07 -24.51 -0.89
CA VAL A 1031 -21.92 -25.25 -2.15
C VAL A 1031 -21.25 -24.38 -3.22
N TYR A 1032 -20.55 -25.02 -4.14
CA TYR A 1032 -19.96 -24.44 -5.35
C TYR A 1032 -20.37 -25.32 -6.55
N GLY A 1033 -20.68 -24.71 -7.70
CA GLY A 1033 -21.07 -25.44 -8.92
C GLY A 1033 -22.43 -26.16 -8.86
N HIS A 1034 -23.33 -25.76 -7.96
CA HIS A 1034 -24.72 -26.24 -7.94
C HIS A 1034 -25.48 -25.80 -9.20
N THR A 1035 -26.51 -26.55 -9.62
CA THR A 1035 -27.36 -26.13 -10.74
C THR A 1035 -28.12 -24.83 -10.40
N SER A 1036 -28.07 -23.84 -11.30
CA SER A 1036 -28.85 -22.60 -11.16
C SER A 1036 -30.36 -22.89 -11.17
N GLY A 1037 -31.12 -22.10 -10.40
CA GLY A 1037 -32.56 -22.27 -10.23
C GLY A 1037 -33.02 -22.18 -8.77
N PRO A 1038 -34.33 -22.37 -8.48
CA PRO A 1038 -34.84 -22.38 -7.11
C PRO A 1038 -34.30 -23.58 -6.32
N ALA A 1039 -33.82 -23.33 -5.10
CA ALA A 1039 -33.29 -24.34 -4.20
C ALA A 1039 -33.65 -24.03 -2.74
N LYS A 1040 -33.39 -24.99 -1.84
CA LYS A 1040 -33.54 -24.82 -0.39
C LYS A 1040 -32.21 -25.06 0.31
N VAL A 1041 -31.79 -24.11 1.14
CA VAL A 1041 -30.63 -24.26 2.03
C VAL A 1041 -31.14 -24.58 3.42
N THR A 1042 -30.67 -25.67 4.01
CA THR A 1042 -31.02 -26.06 5.38
C THR A 1042 -29.76 -26.10 6.24
N CYS A 1043 -29.82 -25.49 7.41
CA CYS A 1043 -28.75 -25.46 8.40
C CYS A 1043 -29.24 -25.99 9.75
N LYS A 1044 -28.46 -26.89 10.37
CA LYS A 1044 -28.76 -27.53 11.66
C LYS A 1044 -27.64 -27.26 12.66
N LEU A 1045 -28.01 -26.87 13.88
CA LEU A 1045 -27.09 -26.72 15.01
C LEU A 1045 -26.65 -28.09 15.55
N LEU A 1046 -25.35 -28.27 15.75
CA LEU A 1046 -24.76 -29.55 16.14
C LEU A 1046 -24.51 -29.64 17.65
N ASP A 1047 -24.51 -30.87 18.15
CA ASP A 1047 -23.98 -31.22 19.47
C ASP A 1047 -22.44 -31.33 19.39
N LYS A 1048 -21.82 -30.22 18.96
CA LYS A 1048 -20.39 -30.07 18.71
C LYS A 1048 -20.01 -28.60 18.88
N THR A 1049 -18.93 -28.35 19.61
CA THR A 1049 -18.39 -26.99 19.83
C THR A 1049 -16.89 -27.03 20.08
N ASN A 1050 -16.20 -25.97 19.68
CA ASN A 1050 -14.81 -25.69 20.07
C ASN A 1050 -14.74 -24.69 21.26
N ASP A 1051 -15.86 -24.13 21.71
CA ASP A 1051 -15.91 -23.23 22.86
C ASP A 1051 -15.44 -23.94 24.15
N PRO A 1052 -14.42 -23.42 24.87
CA PRO A 1052 -13.88 -24.06 26.07
C PRO A 1052 -14.86 -24.21 27.25
N LEU A 1053 -16.05 -23.59 27.19
CA LEU A 1053 -17.11 -23.71 28.19
C LEU A 1053 -18.25 -24.64 27.74
N GLY A 1054 -18.13 -25.31 26.59
CA GLY A 1054 -19.15 -26.25 26.09
C GLY A 1054 -20.43 -25.57 25.62
N ARG A 1055 -20.36 -24.34 25.08
CA ARG A 1055 -21.53 -23.60 24.59
C ARG A 1055 -21.75 -23.82 23.10
N HIS A 1056 -23.02 -23.86 22.69
CA HIS A 1056 -23.47 -24.21 21.34
C HIS A 1056 -24.30 -23.08 20.69
N GLU A 1057 -24.09 -21.81 21.02
CA GLU A 1057 -24.84 -20.75 20.33
C GLU A 1057 -24.41 -20.65 18.85
N PHE A 1058 -25.27 -20.25 17.93
CA PHE A 1058 -24.84 -19.85 16.59
C PHE A 1058 -25.64 -18.65 16.09
N ARG A 1059 -24.99 -17.79 15.29
CA ARG A 1059 -25.58 -16.53 14.80
C ARG A 1059 -25.31 -16.33 13.31
N ILE A 1060 -26.34 -16.56 12.50
CA ILE A 1060 -26.36 -16.29 11.07
C ILE A 1060 -26.64 -14.79 10.85
N ILE A 1061 -26.03 -14.23 9.81
CA ILE A 1061 -26.15 -12.81 9.41
C ILE A 1061 -26.86 -12.71 8.05
N ALA A 1062 -26.42 -13.50 7.06
CA ALA A 1062 -26.97 -13.46 5.71
C ALA A 1062 -26.73 -14.79 4.97
N LEU A 1063 -27.41 -14.94 3.83
CA LEU A 1063 -27.21 -16.01 2.86
C LEU A 1063 -27.13 -15.36 1.48
N THR A 1064 -26.07 -15.66 0.74
CA THR A 1064 -25.79 -15.06 -0.57
C THR A 1064 -25.62 -16.12 -1.65
N SER A 1065 -25.93 -15.78 -2.90
CA SER A 1065 -25.73 -16.67 -4.05
C SER A 1065 -25.36 -15.91 -5.33
N TYR A 1066 -24.66 -16.62 -6.22
CA TYR A 1066 -23.98 -16.17 -7.44
C TYR A 1066 -24.14 -17.21 -8.57
#